data_AF-A0A1S4GDA8-F1
#
_entry.id   AF-A0A1S4GDA8-F1
#
_cell.length_a   1.000
_cell.length_b   1.000
_cell.length_c   1.000
_cell.angle_alpha   90.00
_cell.angle_beta   90.00
_cell.angle_gamma   90.00
#
_symmetry.space_group_name_H-M   'P 1'
#
loop_
_entity.id
_entity.type
_entity.pdbx_description
1 polymer ?
#
loop_
_entity_poly.entity_id
_entity_poly.type
_entity_poly.pdbx_seq_one_letter_code
_entity_poly.pdbx_strand_id
1 'polypeptide(L)'
;MTKRYRVTVPFRKDQPVTPERLKQLVLASGRIQLLLDEQSSNDKAKRAELARTIAELLDEIGLAENLPVIRSLGTMLNAIFDRIYTGVYVNEVKLEQLRSRYGRQTVLYLPSHRSYGDFILMSYVLFCYNIAIPGIAAGMDFYSMAGMGSALRNTGAFYMRRTYGNDRQYWYIFREYMRQLIVAYDRGIEFFVEGTRSRSNKALSPKIGLLSMALEPLFMGEVPDLLVVPVSVSYDRPVEEQLFVYELLGVPKPKETTRGLLKALSIVRENYGTIYLEFGDPLSAKDYFGEGLNRTRHTVAPTFAQTLAREERDAIQNLANDVVHLQQHRMVLTAFHLIAIHYNYRKYHGQTVTLAELVTGVTQLGRMLEDLGAVTEVEGCTDVQQLCLGALDVHRNVLQLTGDGVLVIARSYHDFSRVDKRKLKGYNLSDGVMKLAVPIFSLQLYCNPCLHWLAVPAMVLLAGRALATGGTALLLRSELMRAVRELRTLYGLEFVLYARRETVEFDAALEHLYRQGLLRSSPAGQDTLDFAPQGDLASVYLSALGPFLCTYLQSVAVLVDQFRGKAQFTEKEYLAAVQQHVEQQLLRQERNVHPYCLSLDSISLALHSLVSLGAVRKSKSDNVYRYDLGTDGMIESIHERLKRYCALLPFEYLTFQNAVTGCKL
;
A
#
# COMPACT_ATOMS: atom_id res chain seq x y z
N MET A 1 20.18 11.87 24.28
CA MET A 1 20.92 11.90 22.99
C MET A 1 22.25 12.68 23.07
N THR A 2 23.11 12.39 24.04
CA THR A 2 24.45 13.01 24.23
C THR A 2 25.60 12.19 23.62
N LYS A 3 25.28 11.07 22.97
CA LYS A 3 26.25 10.16 22.35
C LYS A 3 27.06 10.87 21.26
N ARG A 4 28.36 10.55 21.19
CA ARG A 4 29.26 11.01 20.13
C ARG A 4 28.70 10.53 18.78
N TYR A 5 28.42 11.45 17.86
CA TYR A 5 27.82 11.15 16.56
C TYR A 5 28.87 10.54 15.62
N ARG A 6 29.17 9.26 15.83
CA ARG A 6 29.99 8.42 14.95
C ARG A 6 29.06 7.51 14.16
N VAL A 7 28.59 8.00 13.02
CA VAL A 7 27.66 7.25 12.18
C VAL A 7 28.37 6.33 11.21
N THR A 8 27.76 5.18 10.99
CA THR A 8 28.08 4.28 9.89
C THR A 8 27.45 4.83 8.63
N VAL A 9 28.28 5.06 7.62
CA VAL A 9 27.85 5.63 6.33
C VAL A 9 27.76 4.48 5.32
N PRO A 10 26.60 4.28 4.65
CA PRO A 10 26.41 3.16 3.73
C PRO A 10 27.42 3.07 2.59
N PHE A 11 27.88 4.20 2.04
CA PHE A 11 28.89 4.21 0.99
C PHE A 11 29.85 5.40 1.13
N ARG A 12 30.83 5.26 2.03
CA ARG A 12 31.82 6.29 2.29
C ARG A 12 32.58 6.66 1.00
N LYS A 13 32.54 7.93 0.64
CA LYS A 13 33.34 8.53 -0.44
C LYS A 13 34.65 9.08 0.11
N ASP A 14 35.64 9.26 -0.76
CA ASP A 14 36.93 9.85 -0.39
C ASP A 14 36.77 11.28 0.17
N GLN A 15 35.82 12.03 -0.40
CA GLN A 15 35.43 13.35 0.08
C GLN A 15 33.92 13.37 0.35
N PRO A 16 33.49 13.67 1.59
CA PRO A 16 32.08 13.85 1.90
C PRO A 16 31.49 14.99 1.08
N VAL A 17 30.30 14.78 0.53
CA VAL A 17 29.61 15.78 -0.29
C VAL A 17 28.58 16.51 0.56
N THR A 18 28.78 17.81 0.76
CA THR A 18 27.81 18.65 1.47
C THR A 18 26.56 18.92 0.62
N PRO A 19 25.42 19.30 1.24
CA PRO A 19 24.22 19.69 0.49
C PRO A 19 24.46 20.79 -0.56
N GLU A 20 25.26 21.81 -0.25
CA GLU A 20 25.63 22.87 -1.19
C GLU A 20 26.49 22.33 -2.33
N ARG A 21 27.40 21.39 -2.02
CA ARG A 21 28.24 20.75 -3.05
C ARG A 21 27.40 19.90 -3.99
N LEU A 22 26.37 19.19 -3.52
CA LEU A 22 25.43 18.47 -4.39
C LEU A 22 24.77 19.42 -5.40
N LYS A 23 24.30 20.59 -4.97
CA LYS A 23 23.69 21.59 -5.87
C LYS A 23 24.70 22.09 -6.91
N GLN A 24 25.95 22.34 -6.51
CA GLN A 24 27.02 22.71 -7.44
C GLN A 24 27.33 21.61 -8.45
N LEU A 25 27.34 20.34 -8.04
CA LEU A 25 27.54 19.20 -8.95
C LEU A 25 26.42 19.11 -9.99
N VAL A 26 25.17 19.35 -9.59
CA VAL A 26 24.05 19.42 -10.54
C VAL A 26 24.23 20.56 -11.54
N LEU A 27 24.53 21.77 -11.07
CA LEU A 27 24.77 22.93 -11.95
C LEU A 27 25.93 22.69 -12.90
N ALA A 28 27.00 22.03 -12.46
CA ALA A 28 28.18 21.71 -13.26
C ALA A 28 28.00 20.48 -14.18
N SER A 29 26.90 19.73 -14.05
CA SER A 29 26.68 18.53 -14.84
C SER A 29 26.55 18.85 -16.34
N GLY A 30 27.08 17.96 -17.20
CA GLY A 30 26.93 18.11 -18.66
C GLY A 30 25.47 18.22 -19.11
N ARG A 31 24.56 17.55 -18.38
CA ARG A 31 23.11 17.59 -18.62
C ARG A 31 22.54 19.01 -18.45
N ILE A 32 22.96 19.72 -17.42
CA ILE A 32 22.52 21.09 -17.12
C ILE A 32 23.28 22.13 -17.96
N GLN A 33 24.57 21.92 -18.22
CA GLN A 33 25.34 22.81 -19.11
C GLN A 33 24.75 22.83 -20.52
N LEU A 34 24.38 21.67 -21.07
CA LEU A 34 23.72 21.57 -22.37
C LEU A 34 22.36 22.26 -22.38
N LEU A 35 21.55 22.08 -21.33
CA LEU A 35 20.28 22.80 -21.17
C LEU A 35 20.48 24.33 -21.17
N LEU A 36 21.51 24.80 -20.46
CA LEU A 36 21.86 26.21 -20.41
C LEU A 36 22.30 26.73 -21.78
N ASP A 37 23.12 25.98 -22.52
CA ASP A 37 23.59 26.36 -23.87
C ASP A 37 22.41 26.43 -24.87
N GLU A 38 21.57 25.40 -24.91
CA GLU A 38 20.43 25.31 -25.83
C GLU A 38 19.40 26.43 -25.59
N GLN A 39 19.01 26.65 -24.33
CA GLN A 39 17.97 27.64 -24.01
C GLN A 39 18.47 29.08 -23.99
N SER A 40 19.78 29.30 -23.79
CA SER A 40 20.34 30.66 -23.85
C SER A 40 20.67 31.11 -25.27
N SER A 41 20.77 30.19 -26.24
CA SER A 41 21.16 30.52 -27.63
C SER A 41 22.44 31.37 -27.71
N ASN A 42 23.42 31.08 -26.84
CA ASN A 42 24.68 31.81 -26.66
C ASN A 42 24.57 33.25 -26.08
N ASP A 43 23.40 33.67 -25.60
CA ASP A 43 23.24 34.93 -24.88
C ASP A 43 23.70 34.79 -23.42
N LYS A 44 24.75 35.55 -23.05
CA LYS A 44 25.33 35.52 -21.69
C LYS A 44 24.36 35.97 -20.61
N ALA A 45 23.50 36.95 -20.89
CA ALA A 45 22.55 37.46 -19.91
C ALA A 45 21.45 36.42 -19.65
N LYS A 46 20.89 35.83 -20.71
CA LYS A 46 19.90 34.74 -20.59
C LYS A 46 20.47 33.51 -19.91
N ARG A 47 21.73 33.15 -20.21
CA ARG A 47 22.42 32.05 -19.52
C ARG A 47 22.51 32.30 -18.02
N ALA A 48 22.90 33.51 -17.61
CA ALA A 48 23.04 33.87 -16.21
C ALA A 48 21.69 33.88 -15.48
N GLU A 49 20.64 34.38 -16.13
CA GLU A 49 19.27 34.33 -15.61
C GLU A 49 18.78 32.89 -15.45
N LEU A 50 18.92 32.06 -16.48
CA LEU A 50 18.54 30.65 -16.44
C LEU A 50 19.30 29.87 -15.37
N ALA A 51 20.60 30.12 -15.21
CA ALA A 51 21.40 29.51 -14.14
C ALA A 51 20.90 29.91 -12.75
N ARG A 52 20.46 31.16 -12.56
CA ARG A 52 19.84 31.63 -11.31
C ARG A 52 18.52 30.92 -11.05
N THR A 53 17.65 30.81 -12.07
CA THR A 53 16.38 30.07 -11.97
C THR A 53 16.61 28.60 -11.61
N ILE A 54 17.61 27.95 -12.20
CA ILE A 54 17.96 26.56 -11.86
C ILE A 54 18.46 26.48 -10.41
N ALA A 55 19.26 27.44 -9.94
CA ALA A 55 19.71 27.48 -8.55
C ALA A 55 18.53 27.62 -7.57
N GLU A 56 17.55 28.48 -7.86
CA GLU A 56 16.33 28.64 -7.06
C GLU A 56 15.50 27.34 -7.02
N LEU A 57 15.38 26.64 -8.15
CA LEU A 57 14.73 25.32 -8.20
C LEU A 57 15.50 24.28 -7.40
N LEU A 58 16.84 24.33 -7.39
CA LEU A 58 17.67 23.45 -6.55
C LEU A 58 17.56 23.77 -5.07
N ASP A 59 17.29 25.02 -4.69
CA ASP A 59 16.96 25.39 -3.31
C ASP A 59 15.58 24.87 -2.91
N GLU A 60 14.59 24.88 -3.81
CA GLU A 60 13.30 24.22 -3.61
C GLU A 60 13.49 22.71 -3.39
N ILE A 61 14.24 22.04 -4.27
CA ILE A 61 14.42 20.58 -4.27
C ILE A 61 15.32 20.12 -3.11
N GLY A 62 16.48 20.72 -2.95
CA GLY A 62 17.63 20.08 -2.31
C GLY A 62 17.55 19.93 -0.79
N LEU A 63 18.02 18.81 -0.26
CA LEU A 63 18.09 18.56 1.18
C LEU A 63 19.03 19.54 1.92
N ALA A 64 18.94 19.54 3.25
CA ALA A 64 19.92 20.15 4.15
C ALA A 64 20.26 19.16 5.28
N GLU A 65 21.32 19.45 6.04
CA GLU A 65 21.69 18.62 7.19
C GLU A 65 22.07 19.50 8.37
N ASN A 66 21.37 19.35 9.49
CA ASN A 66 21.65 20.09 10.71
C ASN A 66 21.58 19.16 11.93
N LEU A 67 22.75 18.77 12.45
CA LEU A 67 22.85 17.82 13.56
C LEU A 67 22.15 18.29 14.85
N PRO A 68 22.24 19.56 15.27
CA PRO A 68 21.39 20.08 16.35
C PRO A 68 19.89 19.86 16.14
N VAL A 69 19.36 20.14 14.94
CA VAL A 69 17.95 19.90 14.61
C VAL A 69 17.63 18.41 14.68
N ILE A 70 18.47 17.55 14.07
CA ILE A 70 18.31 16.09 14.10
C ILE A 70 18.24 15.58 15.55
N ARG A 71 19.14 16.03 16.43
CA ARG A 71 19.17 15.60 17.84
C ARG A 71 17.94 16.06 18.62
N SER A 72 17.50 17.30 18.39
CA SER A 72 16.31 17.86 19.04
C SER A 72 15.05 17.10 18.61
N LEU A 73 14.88 16.86 17.31
CA LEU A 73 13.77 16.08 16.77
C LEU A 73 13.83 14.64 17.26
N GLY A 74 14.99 14.00 17.21
CA GLY A 74 15.15 12.63 17.73
C GLY A 74 14.75 12.53 19.20
N THR A 75 15.14 13.50 20.04
CA THR A 75 14.81 13.49 21.48
C THR A 75 13.30 13.66 21.69
N MET A 76 12.68 14.55 20.90
CA MET A 76 11.23 14.73 20.88
C MET A 76 10.50 13.45 20.44
N LEU A 77 10.97 12.79 19.37
CA LEU A 77 10.38 11.57 18.86
C LEU A 77 10.49 10.41 19.84
N ASN A 78 11.61 10.28 20.55
CA ASN A 78 11.77 9.29 21.63
C ASN A 78 10.68 9.48 22.70
N ALA A 79 10.48 10.72 23.16
CA ALA A 79 9.45 11.02 24.17
C ALA A 79 8.02 10.81 23.65
N ILE A 80 7.77 11.04 22.35
CA ILE A 80 6.47 10.76 21.73
C ILE A 80 6.24 9.24 21.66
N PHE A 81 7.20 8.49 21.13
CA PHE A 81 7.08 7.05 20.95
C PHE A 81 6.96 6.31 22.27
N ASP A 82 7.77 6.65 23.28
CA ASP A 82 7.68 6.09 24.64
C ASP A 82 6.32 6.34 25.29
N ARG A 83 5.57 7.35 24.84
CA ARG A 83 4.29 7.74 25.43
C ARG A 83 3.07 7.19 24.70
N ILE A 84 3.13 7.02 23.38
CA ILE A 84 1.97 6.62 22.57
C ILE A 84 2.01 5.16 22.13
N TYR A 85 3.22 4.59 21.99
CA TYR A 85 3.40 3.20 21.60
C TYR A 85 3.89 2.37 22.78
N THR A 86 3.47 1.12 22.82
CA THR A 86 3.97 0.10 23.74
C THR A 86 5.41 -0.27 23.39
N GLY A 87 5.78 -0.23 22.11
CA GLY A 87 7.16 -0.46 21.67
C GLY A 87 7.38 -0.22 20.18
N VAL A 88 8.65 -0.08 19.80
CA VAL A 88 9.12 -0.08 18.41
C VAL A 88 10.13 -1.21 18.27
N TYR A 89 9.72 -2.31 17.65
CA TYR A 89 10.54 -3.50 17.47
C TYR A 89 11.22 -3.44 16.11
N VAL A 90 12.53 -3.65 16.13
CA VAL A 90 13.37 -3.61 14.94
C VAL A 90 14.11 -4.93 14.85
N ASN A 91 14.12 -5.53 13.66
CA ASN A 91 14.91 -6.73 13.43
C ASN A 91 16.41 -6.40 13.39
N GLU A 92 17.04 -6.37 14.56
CA GLU A 92 18.46 -6.02 14.73
C GLU A 92 19.38 -6.96 13.94
N VAL A 93 19.03 -8.24 13.83
CA VAL A 93 19.82 -9.24 13.10
C VAL A 93 19.90 -8.87 11.63
N LYS A 94 18.76 -8.54 11.00
CA LYS A 94 18.71 -8.12 9.59
C LYS A 94 19.37 -6.76 9.38
N LEU A 95 19.22 -5.84 10.33
CA LEU A 95 19.89 -4.54 10.28
C LEU A 95 21.42 -4.67 10.35
N GLU A 96 21.94 -5.56 11.20
CA GLU A 96 23.38 -5.82 11.30
C GLU A 96 23.92 -6.53 10.04
N GLN A 97 23.16 -7.49 9.49
CA GLN A 97 23.48 -8.11 8.20
C GLN A 97 23.56 -7.06 7.09
N LEU A 98 22.62 -6.12 7.04
CA LEU A 98 22.68 -4.99 6.11
C LEU A 98 23.92 -4.12 6.34
N ARG A 99 24.23 -3.80 7.60
CA ARG A 99 25.40 -3.00 7.98
C ARG A 99 26.71 -3.64 7.51
N SER A 100 26.81 -4.97 7.57
CA SER A 100 27.99 -5.72 7.08
C SER A 100 28.24 -5.58 5.57
N ARG A 101 27.23 -5.17 4.79
CA ARG A 101 27.33 -4.94 3.34
C ARG A 101 27.67 -3.49 2.97
N TYR A 102 27.72 -2.58 3.93
CA TYR A 102 28.09 -1.18 3.67
C TYR A 102 29.55 -1.05 3.20
N GLY A 103 29.84 0.10 2.59
CA GLY A 103 31.15 0.44 2.02
C GLY A 103 31.35 0.03 0.56
N ARG A 104 30.37 -0.67 -0.04
CA ARG A 104 30.49 -1.22 -1.40
C ARG A 104 29.70 -0.44 -2.45
N GLN A 105 28.52 0.05 -2.09
CA GLN A 105 27.57 0.66 -3.03
C GLN A 105 26.51 1.50 -2.32
N THR A 106 25.88 2.43 -3.05
CA THR A 106 24.77 3.27 -2.54
C THR A 106 23.56 2.39 -2.16
N VAL A 107 22.89 2.76 -1.06
CA VAL A 107 21.78 2.00 -0.49
C VAL A 107 20.45 2.73 -0.71
N LEU A 108 19.46 2.02 -1.25
CA LEU A 108 18.08 2.49 -1.42
C LEU A 108 17.19 1.81 -0.37
N TYR A 109 16.73 2.56 0.62
CA TYR A 109 15.73 2.10 1.58
C TYR A 109 14.34 2.30 1.00
N LEU A 110 13.62 1.20 0.81
CA LEU A 110 12.28 1.19 0.24
C LEU A 110 11.31 0.69 1.31
N PRO A 111 10.87 1.55 2.25
CA PRO A 111 9.82 1.20 3.21
C PRO A 111 8.43 1.08 2.56
N SER A 112 7.57 0.25 3.14
CA SER A 112 6.12 0.27 2.89
C SER A 112 5.50 1.55 3.46
N HIS A 113 4.39 2.03 2.88
CA HIS A 113 3.80 3.30 3.29
C HIS A 113 2.38 3.15 3.89
N ARG A 114 2.27 3.27 5.21
CA ARG A 114 1.07 3.03 6.03
C ARG A 114 0.66 4.24 6.88
N SER A 115 1.59 5.09 7.31
CA SER A 115 1.32 6.24 8.20
C SER A 115 2.03 7.52 7.73
N TYR A 116 1.61 8.70 8.21
CA TYR A 116 2.46 9.91 8.11
C TYR A 116 3.77 9.74 8.89
N GLY A 117 3.76 8.90 9.93
CA GLY A 117 4.93 8.60 10.75
C GLY A 117 6.06 7.91 9.99
N ASP A 118 5.79 7.22 8.88
CA ASP A 118 6.82 6.42 8.18
C ASP A 118 8.02 7.27 7.74
N PHE A 119 7.77 8.52 7.28
CA PHE A 119 8.79 9.46 6.82
C PHE A 119 9.86 9.77 7.88
N ILE A 120 9.49 9.68 9.16
CA ILE A 120 10.37 9.97 10.29
C ILE A 120 10.79 8.70 11.03
N LEU A 121 10.03 7.61 10.91
CA LEU A 121 10.28 6.36 11.61
C LEU A 121 11.60 5.73 11.16
N MET A 122 11.82 5.61 9.85
CA MET A 122 13.08 5.06 9.31
C MET A 122 14.28 5.90 9.77
N SER A 123 14.16 7.22 9.64
CA SER A 123 15.20 8.17 10.07
C SER A 123 15.49 8.06 11.58
N TYR A 124 14.45 7.91 12.40
CA TYR A 124 14.58 7.69 13.84
C TYR A 124 15.32 6.39 14.16
N VAL A 125 14.91 5.28 13.55
CA VAL A 125 15.56 3.97 13.74
C VAL A 125 17.02 4.06 13.32
N LEU A 126 17.33 4.51 12.11
CA LEU A 126 18.72 4.61 11.64
C LEU A 126 19.57 5.51 12.56
N PHE A 127 19.01 6.62 13.04
CA PHE A 127 19.67 7.48 14.02
C PHE A 127 19.99 6.73 15.33
N CYS A 128 19.06 5.97 15.89
CA CYS A 128 19.26 5.17 17.10
C CYS A 128 20.38 4.13 16.94
N TYR A 129 20.45 3.47 15.79
CA TYR A 129 21.50 2.49 15.46
C TYR A 129 22.82 3.11 14.99
N ASN A 130 22.96 4.44 15.02
CA ASN A 130 24.17 5.16 14.57
C ASN A 130 24.47 4.86 13.09
N ILE A 131 23.43 4.78 12.27
CA ILE A 131 23.51 4.75 10.82
C ILE A 131 23.15 6.14 10.29
N ALA A 132 23.84 6.57 9.23
CA ALA A 132 23.57 7.85 8.58
C ALA A 132 22.11 7.93 8.10
N ILE A 133 21.40 9.01 8.47
CA ILE A 133 20.05 9.31 7.99
C ILE A 133 20.10 9.47 6.46
N PRO A 134 19.20 8.83 5.68
CA PRO A 134 19.21 8.90 4.23
C PRO A 134 18.75 10.26 3.71
N GLY A 135 18.96 10.51 2.42
CA GLY A 135 18.23 11.54 1.69
C GLY A 135 16.78 11.05 1.47
N ILE A 136 15.79 11.80 1.95
CA ILE A 136 14.38 11.33 2.00
C ILE A 136 13.56 12.06 0.94
N ALA A 137 12.94 11.32 0.01
CA ALA A 137 12.04 11.91 -0.97
C ALA A 137 10.72 12.32 -0.30
N ALA A 138 10.43 13.62 -0.25
CA ALA A 138 9.23 14.18 0.37
C ALA A 138 8.36 14.94 -0.64
N GLY A 139 7.04 14.92 -0.45
CA GLY A 139 6.12 15.72 -1.25
C GLY A 139 6.08 17.20 -0.83
N MET A 140 5.82 18.10 -1.78
CA MET A 140 5.70 19.56 -1.52
C MET A 140 4.63 19.96 -0.48
N ASP A 141 3.64 19.11 -0.21
CA ASP A 141 2.66 19.34 0.85
C ASP A 141 3.34 19.60 2.21
N PHE A 142 4.39 18.85 2.56
CA PHE A 142 5.13 19.03 3.81
C PHE A 142 5.97 20.30 3.80
N TYR A 143 6.52 20.68 2.65
CA TYR A 143 7.28 21.91 2.50
C TYR A 143 6.41 23.15 2.81
N SER A 144 5.15 23.11 2.40
CA SER A 144 4.19 24.21 2.62
C SER A 144 3.74 24.38 4.08
N MET A 145 4.07 23.44 4.97
CA MET A 145 3.72 23.52 6.40
C MET A 145 4.72 24.37 7.17
N ALA A 146 4.22 25.41 7.86
CA ALA A 146 5.04 26.33 8.64
C ALA A 146 5.91 25.58 9.67
N GLY A 147 7.23 25.79 9.61
CA GLY A 147 8.24 25.17 10.49
C GLY A 147 8.59 23.72 10.12
N MET A 148 7.59 22.89 9.82
CA MET A 148 7.79 21.46 9.50
C MET A 148 8.62 21.24 8.23
N GLY A 149 8.39 22.03 7.18
CA GLY A 149 9.18 21.94 5.95
C GLY A 149 10.67 22.19 6.18
N SER A 150 11.01 23.20 6.98
CA SER A 150 12.41 23.47 7.33
C SER A 150 13.00 22.40 8.25
N ALA A 151 12.22 21.91 9.22
CA ALA A 151 12.65 20.86 10.14
C ALA A 151 13.00 19.57 9.40
N LEU A 152 12.11 19.09 8.52
CA LEU A 152 12.34 17.89 7.70
C LEU A 152 13.47 18.09 6.69
N ARG A 153 13.59 19.28 6.07
CA ARG A 153 14.72 19.57 5.18
C ARG A 153 16.05 19.41 5.90
N ASN A 154 16.15 19.90 7.13
CA ASN A 154 17.34 19.80 7.98
C ASN A 154 17.66 18.38 8.47
N THR A 155 16.75 17.43 8.27
CA THR A 155 16.98 16.00 8.52
C THR A 155 17.31 15.21 7.25
N GLY A 156 17.56 15.86 6.11
CA GLY A 156 17.87 15.20 4.84
C GLY A 156 16.71 15.06 3.85
N ALA A 157 15.54 15.67 4.11
CA ALA A 157 14.43 15.62 3.16
C ALA A 157 14.68 16.52 1.94
N PHE A 158 14.51 15.97 0.75
CA PHE A 158 14.46 16.70 -0.52
C PHE A 158 13.05 16.61 -1.11
N TYR A 159 12.60 17.67 -1.79
CA TYR A 159 11.19 17.85 -2.12
C TYR A 159 10.88 17.65 -3.60
N MET A 160 9.81 16.90 -3.86
CA MET A 160 9.24 16.66 -5.18
C MET A 160 7.83 17.24 -5.32
N ARG A 161 7.57 17.88 -6.46
CA ARG A 161 6.22 18.27 -6.89
C ARG A 161 5.40 17.03 -7.26
N ARG A 162 4.08 17.06 -7.03
CA ARG A 162 3.18 15.92 -7.33
C ARG A 162 2.84 15.76 -8.81
N THR A 163 2.73 16.87 -9.54
CA THR A 163 2.25 16.84 -10.93
C THR A 163 3.44 16.63 -11.87
N TYR A 164 3.53 15.43 -12.42
CA TYR A 164 4.47 15.12 -13.48
C TYR A 164 4.05 15.80 -14.80
N GLY A 165 4.97 16.46 -15.50
CA GLY A 165 4.78 16.88 -16.90
C GLY A 165 4.31 18.32 -17.17
N ASN A 166 3.72 19.05 -16.22
CA ASN A 166 3.37 20.47 -16.45
C ASN A 166 4.61 21.39 -16.50
N ASP A 167 5.70 20.97 -15.84
CA ASP A 167 6.96 21.69 -15.76
C ASP A 167 8.10 20.75 -16.15
N ARG A 168 8.35 20.64 -17.47
CA ARG A 168 9.37 19.72 -18.01
C ARG A 168 10.78 20.09 -17.54
N GLN A 169 11.04 21.38 -17.34
CA GLN A 169 12.33 21.89 -16.88
C GLN A 169 12.59 21.46 -15.43
N TYR A 170 11.62 21.63 -14.54
CA TYR A 170 11.71 21.14 -13.16
C TYR A 170 12.05 19.65 -13.10
N TRP A 171 11.33 18.80 -13.83
CA TRP A 171 11.57 17.35 -13.79
C TRP A 171 12.91 16.93 -14.38
N TYR A 172 13.41 17.69 -15.35
CA TYR A 172 14.75 17.49 -15.89
C TYR A 172 15.84 17.80 -14.85
N ILE A 173 15.69 18.90 -14.11
CA ILE A 173 16.60 19.31 -13.01
C ILE A 173 16.49 18.33 -11.83
N PHE A 174 15.27 17.94 -11.46
CA PHE A 174 15.02 16.98 -10.38
C PHE A 174 15.65 15.61 -10.68
N ARG A 175 15.54 15.12 -11.93
CA ARG A 175 16.20 13.87 -12.35
C ARG A 175 17.72 13.97 -12.21
N GLU A 176 18.31 15.12 -12.55
CA GLU A 176 19.74 15.32 -12.38
C GLU A 176 20.14 15.40 -10.90
N TYR A 177 19.32 16.04 -10.06
CA TYR A 177 19.53 16.03 -8.61
C TYR A 177 19.52 14.61 -8.03
N MET A 178 18.54 13.78 -8.42
CA MET A 178 18.49 12.36 -8.05
C MET A 178 19.72 11.59 -8.51
N ARG A 179 20.20 11.84 -9.73
CA ARG A 179 21.43 11.24 -10.26
C ARG A 179 22.65 11.60 -9.41
N GLN A 180 22.82 12.87 -9.04
CA GLN A 180 23.92 13.30 -8.17
C GLN A 180 23.81 12.73 -6.75
N LEU A 181 22.60 12.55 -6.21
CA LEU A 181 22.40 11.81 -4.96
C LEU A 181 22.91 10.37 -5.08
N ILE A 182 22.69 9.69 -6.20
CA ILE A 182 23.13 8.31 -6.38
C ILE A 182 24.65 8.20 -6.55
N VAL A 183 25.23 9.08 -7.37
CA VAL A 183 26.63 9.02 -7.79
C VAL A 183 27.57 9.57 -6.72
N ALA A 184 27.22 10.69 -6.09
CA ALA A 184 28.14 11.48 -5.27
C ALA A 184 27.85 11.45 -3.77
N TYR A 185 26.59 11.32 -3.35
CA TYR A 185 26.23 11.28 -1.93
C TYR A 185 26.73 10.00 -1.27
N ASP A 186 27.18 10.09 -0.01
CA ASP A 186 27.76 8.97 0.73
C ASP A 186 26.72 8.23 1.59
N ARG A 187 25.56 8.85 1.85
CA ARG A 187 24.46 8.26 2.61
C ARG A 187 23.49 7.48 1.71
N GLY A 188 22.56 6.76 2.34
CA GLY A 188 21.48 6.10 1.62
C GLY A 188 20.41 7.07 1.12
N ILE A 189 19.46 6.57 0.36
CA ILE A 189 18.28 7.30 -0.12
C ILE A 189 17.03 6.54 0.28
N GLU A 190 16.00 7.24 0.73
CA GLU A 190 14.73 6.68 1.16
C GLU A 190 13.59 7.22 0.28
N PHE A 191 12.76 6.32 -0.21
CA PHE A 191 11.47 6.67 -0.83
C PHE A 191 10.51 5.48 -0.82
N PHE A 192 9.21 5.78 -0.88
CA PHE A 192 8.15 4.79 -0.89
C PHE A 192 7.86 4.35 -2.33
N VAL A 193 8.12 3.07 -2.64
CA VAL A 193 7.89 2.50 -3.98
C VAL A 193 6.40 2.56 -4.39
N GLU A 194 5.49 2.54 -3.41
CA GLU A 194 4.04 2.67 -3.59
C GLU A 194 3.62 4.08 -4.06
N GLY A 195 4.46 5.10 -3.84
CA GLY A 195 4.24 6.49 -4.26
C GLY A 195 3.20 7.28 -3.43
N THR A 196 2.34 6.60 -2.67
CA THR A 196 1.40 7.20 -1.72
C THR A 196 1.13 6.24 -0.57
N ARG A 197 0.60 6.78 0.54
CA ARG A 197 0.17 5.98 1.70
C ARG A 197 -1.08 5.18 1.35
N SER A 198 -1.12 3.94 1.81
CA SER A 198 -2.35 3.17 1.75
C SER A 198 -3.38 3.66 2.76
N ARG A 199 -4.60 3.96 2.30
CA ARG A 199 -5.74 4.27 3.18
C ARG A 199 -6.49 3.01 3.56
N SER A 200 -6.44 1.99 2.70
CA SER A 200 -7.10 0.71 2.89
C SER A 200 -6.22 -0.31 3.62
N ASN A 201 -5.02 0.08 4.06
CA ASN A 201 -4.01 -0.79 4.69
C ASN A 201 -3.54 -1.97 3.80
N LYS A 202 -3.94 -2.00 2.52
CA LYS A 202 -3.41 -2.91 1.49
C LYS A 202 -2.11 -2.38 0.91
N ALA A 203 -1.24 -3.25 0.42
CA ALA A 203 -0.16 -2.80 -0.45
C ALA A 203 -0.71 -2.20 -1.75
N LEU A 204 -0.03 -1.19 -2.28
CA LEU A 204 -0.38 -0.55 -3.54
C LEU A 204 0.57 -0.97 -4.67
N SER A 205 0.07 -0.99 -5.90
CA SER A 205 0.92 -1.24 -7.06
C SER A 205 2.02 -0.17 -7.17
N PRO A 206 3.29 -0.57 -7.35
CA PRO A 206 4.41 0.36 -7.27
C PRO A 206 4.44 1.38 -8.43
N LYS A 207 4.97 2.56 -8.14
CA LYS A 207 5.22 3.65 -9.10
C LYS A 207 6.72 3.78 -9.35
N ILE A 208 7.17 3.35 -10.52
CA ILE A 208 8.60 3.25 -10.85
C ILE A 208 9.34 4.58 -11.07
N GLY A 209 8.69 5.74 -10.96
CA GLY A 209 9.29 7.04 -11.32
C GLY A 209 10.61 7.31 -10.59
N LEU A 210 10.57 7.36 -9.25
CA LEU A 210 11.77 7.58 -8.42
C LEU A 210 12.76 6.43 -8.54
N LEU A 211 12.27 5.19 -8.57
CA LEU A 211 13.14 4.01 -8.71
C LEU A 211 13.90 4.01 -10.04
N SER A 212 13.25 4.44 -11.13
CA SER A 212 13.89 4.56 -12.44
C SER A 212 14.96 5.65 -12.44
N MET A 213 14.69 6.80 -11.81
CA MET A 213 15.69 7.86 -11.65
C MET A 213 16.88 7.41 -10.80
N ALA A 214 16.63 6.63 -9.75
CA ALA A 214 17.66 6.09 -8.86
C ALA A 214 18.52 5.01 -9.54
N LEU A 215 17.93 4.17 -10.39
CA LEU A 215 18.62 3.09 -11.11
C LEU A 215 19.24 3.53 -12.44
N GLU A 216 18.83 4.68 -13.01
CA GLU A 216 19.41 5.20 -14.26
C GLU A 216 20.95 5.20 -14.24
N PRO A 217 21.65 5.67 -13.20
CA PRO A 217 23.12 5.66 -13.15
C PRO A 217 23.75 4.25 -13.24
N LEU A 218 23.03 3.20 -12.83
CA LEU A 218 23.49 1.81 -12.92
C LEU A 218 23.50 1.30 -14.36
N PHE A 219 22.42 1.55 -15.10
CA PHE A 219 22.29 1.22 -16.53
C PHE A 219 23.27 2.02 -17.37
N MET A 220 23.50 3.27 -16.97
CA MET A 220 24.45 4.18 -17.58
C MET A 220 25.92 3.89 -17.25
N GLY A 221 26.20 2.97 -16.32
CA GLY A 221 27.56 2.58 -15.94
C GLY A 221 28.32 3.59 -15.06
N GLU A 222 27.63 4.56 -14.48
CA GLU A 222 28.23 5.57 -13.58
C GLU A 222 28.45 5.05 -12.16
N VAL A 223 27.66 4.06 -11.75
CA VAL A 223 27.84 3.35 -10.48
C VAL A 223 27.99 1.85 -10.73
N PRO A 224 28.85 1.15 -9.97
CA PRO A 224 29.07 -0.26 -10.18
C PRO A 224 27.84 -1.10 -9.83
N ASP A 225 27.13 -0.73 -8.75
CA ASP A 225 25.96 -1.42 -8.21
C ASP A 225 25.14 -0.49 -7.30
N LEU A 226 23.92 -0.90 -6.95
CA LEU A 226 23.02 -0.31 -5.97
C LEU A 226 22.44 -1.41 -5.08
N LEU A 227 22.35 -1.17 -3.77
CA LEU A 227 21.74 -2.11 -2.83
C LEU A 227 20.30 -1.67 -2.54
N VAL A 228 19.32 -2.45 -2.98
CA VAL A 228 17.89 -2.20 -2.75
C VAL A 228 17.44 -2.94 -1.50
N VAL A 229 16.93 -2.20 -0.52
CA VAL A 229 16.53 -2.71 0.79
C VAL A 229 15.01 -2.56 0.96
N PRO A 230 14.22 -3.62 0.74
CA PRO A 230 12.80 -3.60 1.09
C PRO A 230 12.66 -3.54 2.62
N VAL A 231 11.81 -2.64 3.13
CA VAL A 231 11.53 -2.55 4.57
C VAL A 231 10.03 -2.59 4.80
N SER A 232 9.58 -3.47 5.67
CA SER A 232 8.17 -3.58 6.06
C SER A 232 7.93 -2.82 7.35
N VAL A 233 6.86 -2.01 7.36
CA VAL A 233 6.39 -1.27 8.53
C VAL A 233 5.00 -1.79 8.87
N SER A 234 4.84 -2.38 10.05
CA SER A 234 3.55 -2.86 10.55
C SER A 234 3.20 -2.12 11.83
N TYR A 235 1.96 -1.66 11.93
CA TYR A 235 1.43 -0.97 13.11
C TYR A 235 0.36 -1.86 13.72
N ASP A 236 0.28 -1.92 15.05
CA ASP A 236 -0.96 -2.28 15.72
C ASP A 236 -2.01 -1.26 15.31
N ARG A 237 -1.89 -0.01 15.75
CA ARG A 237 -2.86 1.03 15.42
C ARG A 237 -2.16 2.25 14.81
N PRO A 238 -2.39 2.56 13.52
CA PRO A 238 -1.97 3.83 12.96
C PRO A 238 -2.72 4.99 13.62
N VAL A 239 -2.03 6.11 13.87
CA VAL A 239 -2.64 7.32 14.45
C VAL A 239 -3.76 7.87 13.56
N GLU A 240 -3.68 7.61 12.25
CA GLU A 240 -4.60 8.09 11.23
C GLU A 240 -5.77 7.15 10.92
N GLU A 241 -5.92 6.03 11.63
CA GLU A 241 -6.92 4.97 11.34
C GLU A 241 -8.30 5.53 10.98
N GLN A 242 -8.88 6.36 11.86
CA GLN A 242 -10.21 6.95 11.65
C GLN A 242 -10.26 7.90 10.45
N LEU A 243 -9.19 8.67 10.22
CA LEU A 243 -9.11 9.58 9.09
C LEU A 243 -9.13 8.80 7.77
N PHE A 244 -8.45 7.66 7.71
CA PHE A 244 -8.47 6.80 6.53
C PHE A 244 -9.85 6.26 6.22
N VAL A 245 -10.61 5.83 7.23
CA VAL A 245 -12.01 5.40 7.06
C VAL A 245 -12.86 6.51 6.44
N TYR A 246 -12.72 7.75 6.91
CA TYR A 246 -13.46 8.88 6.35
C TYR A 246 -13.04 9.24 4.93
N GLU A 247 -11.74 9.22 4.64
CA GLU A 247 -11.24 9.44 3.28
C GLU A 247 -11.79 8.39 2.30
N LEU A 248 -11.86 7.11 2.71
CA LEU A 248 -12.41 6.02 1.90
C LEU A 248 -13.92 6.17 1.65
N LEU A 249 -14.68 6.71 2.62
CA LEU A 249 -16.10 7.01 2.47
C LEU A 249 -16.36 8.30 1.67
N GLY A 250 -15.32 9.07 1.34
CA GLY A 250 -15.40 10.27 0.51
C GLY A 250 -15.48 11.59 1.28
N VAL A 251 -15.35 11.55 2.60
CA VAL A 251 -15.22 12.75 3.43
C VAL A 251 -13.91 13.45 3.07
N PRO A 252 -13.91 14.77 2.85
CA PRO A 252 -12.72 15.46 2.38
C PRO A 252 -11.66 15.48 3.48
N LYS A 253 -10.40 15.23 3.11
CA LYS A 253 -9.26 15.37 4.00
C LYS A 253 -9.27 16.79 4.62
N PRO A 254 -9.15 16.92 5.95
CA PRO A 254 -8.96 18.23 6.57
C PRO A 254 -7.65 18.85 6.08
N LYS A 255 -7.62 20.17 5.90
CA LYS A 255 -6.36 20.85 5.60
C LYS A 255 -5.39 20.59 6.76
N GLU A 256 -4.21 20.07 6.46
CA GLU A 256 -3.14 19.91 7.44
C GLU A 256 -2.74 21.30 7.91
N THR A 257 -2.95 21.58 9.19
CA THR A 257 -2.61 22.85 9.81
C THR A 257 -1.77 22.59 11.04
N THR A 258 -0.92 23.55 11.41
CA THR A 258 -0.11 23.50 12.62
C THR A 258 -0.97 23.30 13.88
N ARG A 259 -2.21 23.83 13.89
CA ARG A 259 -3.21 23.60 14.94
C ARG A 259 -3.71 22.15 14.99
N GLY A 260 -3.83 21.49 13.84
CA GLY A 260 -4.14 20.06 13.74
C GLY A 260 -3.03 19.18 14.33
N LEU A 261 -1.76 19.51 14.08
CA LEU A 261 -0.61 18.84 14.67
C LEU A 261 -0.56 19.01 16.20
N LEU A 262 -0.83 20.22 16.72
CA LEU A 262 -0.90 20.46 18.17
C LEU A 262 -2.11 19.79 18.83
N LYS A 263 -3.26 19.70 18.15
CA LYS A 263 -4.40 18.92 18.63
C LYS A 263 -4.12 17.42 18.58
N ALA A 264 -3.32 16.95 17.63
CA ALA A 264 -2.83 15.57 17.62
C ALA A 264 -1.94 15.28 18.85
N LEU A 265 -1.37 16.28 19.53
CA LEU A 265 -0.70 16.05 20.81
C LEU A 265 -1.69 15.71 21.96
N SER A 266 -3.01 15.90 21.82
CA SER A 266 -3.99 15.36 22.79
C SER A 266 -4.23 13.86 22.62
N ILE A 267 -3.81 13.29 21.47
CA ILE A 267 -3.80 11.86 21.18
C ILE A 267 -2.77 11.11 22.05
N VAL A 268 -1.87 11.86 22.70
CA VAL A 268 -0.78 11.39 23.57
C VAL A 268 -1.30 10.85 24.94
N ARG A 269 -2.56 10.42 25.00
CA ARG A 269 -3.23 9.75 26.12
C ARG A 269 -3.79 8.37 25.76
N GLU A 270 -3.79 7.99 24.49
CA GLU A 270 -4.21 6.66 24.03
C GLU A 270 -2.99 5.77 23.76
N ASN A 271 -3.17 4.46 23.95
CA ASN A 271 -2.19 3.44 23.56
C ASN A 271 -2.45 3.06 22.09
N TYR A 272 -1.42 3.17 21.26
CA TYR A 272 -1.44 2.79 19.84
C TYR A 272 -0.77 1.43 19.56
N GLY A 273 -0.43 0.71 20.63
CA GLY A 273 0.19 -0.61 20.55
C GLY A 273 1.62 -0.52 20.03
N THR A 274 1.99 -1.46 19.19
CA THR A 274 3.37 -1.70 18.78
C THR A 274 3.61 -1.32 17.32
N ILE A 275 4.84 -0.88 17.02
CA ILE A 275 5.34 -0.77 15.65
C ILE A 275 6.40 -1.84 15.41
N TYR A 276 6.29 -2.55 14.29
CA TYR A 276 7.28 -3.51 13.81
C TYR A 276 7.96 -2.96 12.56
N LEU A 277 9.30 -2.95 12.58
CA LEU A 277 10.14 -2.56 11.45
C LEU A 277 11.05 -3.73 11.04
N GLU A 278 10.69 -4.36 9.94
CA GLU A 278 11.36 -5.55 9.41
C GLU A 278 12.19 -5.20 8.17
N PHE A 279 13.51 -5.37 8.27
CA PHE A 279 14.42 -5.21 7.13
C PHE A 279 14.46 -6.51 6.32
N GLY A 280 14.08 -6.42 5.04
CA GLY A 280 14.19 -7.54 4.12
C GLY A 280 15.62 -7.76 3.63
N ASP A 281 15.84 -8.90 2.97
CA ASP A 281 17.15 -9.24 2.43
C ASP A 281 17.55 -8.24 1.33
N PRO A 282 18.74 -7.63 1.41
CA PRO A 282 19.13 -6.58 0.51
C PRO A 282 19.53 -7.12 -0.86
N LEU A 283 18.93 -6.58 -1.91
CA LEU A 283 19.11 -7.00 -3.30
C LEU A 283 20.20 -6.16 -3.97
N SER A 284 21.21 -6.81 -4.55
CA SER A 284 22.10 -6.15 -5.51
C SER A 284 21.30 -5.91 -6.79
N ALA A 285 21.17 -4.65 -7.20
CA ALA A 285 20.49 -4.31 -8.44
C ALA A 285 21.24 -4.89 -9.66
N LYS A 286 22.57 -4.87 -9.62
CA LYS A 286 23.42 -5.50 -10.65
C LYS A 286 23.14 -6.99 -10.77
N ASP A 287 23.15 -7.73 -9.66
CA ASP A 287 22.92 -9.17 -9.68
C ASP A 287 21.47 -9.50 -10.06
N TYR A 288 20.51 -8.69 -9.62
CA TYR A 288 19.10 -8.85 -9.97
C TYR A 288 18.85 -8.70 -11.48
N PHE A 289 19.48 -7.71 -12.12
CA PHE A 289 19.34 -7.51 -13.56
C PHE A 289 20.20 -8.47 -14.38
N GLY A 290 21.33 -8.95 -13.85
CA GLY A 290 22.18 -9.95 -14.49
C GLY A 290 22.52 -9.59 -15.94
N GLU A 291 22.25 -10.51 -16.87
CA GLU A 291 22.45 -10.32 -18.31
C GLU A 291 21.55 -9.22 -18.93
N GLY A 292 20.43 -8.88 -18.27
CA GLY A 292 19.55 -7.79 -18.68
C GLY A 292 20.15 -6.40 -18.49
N LEU A 293 21.24 -6.27 -17.72
CA LEU A 293 21.98 -5.02 -17.55
C LEU A 293 22.95 -4.79 -18.72
N ASN A 294 22.43 -4.42 -19.89
CA ASN A 294 23.25 -4.17 -21.07
C ASN A 294 23.77 -2.72 -21.14
N ARG A 295 24.92 -2.46 -20.51
CA ARG A 295 25.56 -1.14 -20.54
C ARG A 295 26.10 -0.72 -21.90
N THR A 296 26.38 -1.66 -22.83
CA THR A 296 26.93 -1.29 -24.16
C THR A 296 25.90 -0.56 -25.01
N ARG A 297 24.61 -0.75 -24.74
CA ARG A 297 23.55 0.05 -25.36
C ARG A 297 23.75 1.54 -25.08
N HIS A 298 24.36 1.88 -23.95
CA HIS A 298 24.56 3.25 -23.52
C HIS A 298 25.93 3.83 -23.87
N THR A 299 26.72 3.21 -24.76
CA THR A 299 28.02 3.75 -25.19
C THR A 299 27.95 4.58 -26.47
N VAL A 300 26.79 4.67 -27.12
CA VAL A 300 26.63 5.29 -28.46
C VAL A 300 26.49 6.82 -28.44
N ALA A 301 26.27 7.42 -27.26
CA ALA A 301 26.13 8.86 -27.07
C ALA A 301 26.62 9.26 -25.66
N PRO A 302 26.82 10.56 -25.36
CA PRO A 302 27.12 10.98 -24.00
C PRO A 302 26.01 10.57 -23.03
N THR A 303 26.37 10.05 -21.87
CA THR A 303 25.44 9.50 -20.86
C THR A 303 24.33 10.48 -20.44
N PHE A 304 24.63 11.78 -20.44
CA PHE A 304 23.68 12.81 -20.05
C PHE A 304 22.54 13.02 -21.06
N ALA A 305 22.72 12.63 -22.32
CA ALA A 305 21.74 12.76 -23.41
C ALA A 305 20.84 11.52 -23.56
N GLN A 306 21.14 10.45 -22.82
CA GLN A 306 20.45 9.17 -22.94
C GLN A 306 19.36 9.00 -21.87
N THR A 307 18.40 8.13 -22.18
CA THR A 307 17.27 7.77 -21.30
C THR A 307 17.10 6.26 -21.29
N LEU A 308 16.53 5.74 -20.19
CA LEU A 308 16.18 4.33 -20.08
C LEU A 308 15.26 3.86 -21.22
N ALA A 309 15.62 2.73 -21.81
CA ALA A 309 14.83 2.04 -22.82
C ALA A 309 13.50 1.51 -22.24
N ARG A 310 12.62 1.00 -23.10
CA ARG A 310 11.36 0.40 -22.66
C ARG A 310 11.62 -0.89 -21.87
N GLU A 311 12.51 -1.75 -22.37
CA GLU A 311 12.80 -3.04 -21.74
C GLU A 311 13.43 -2.85 -20.35
N GLU A 312 14.26 -1.83 -20.17
CA GLU A 312 14.87 -1.48 -18.89
C GLU A 312 13.82 -0.98 -17.89
N ARG A 313 12.86 -0.17 -18.35
CA ARG A 313 11.72 0.26 -17.50
C ARG A 313 10.83 -0.90 -17.11
N ASP A 314 10.58 -1.86 -18.01
CA ASP A 314 9.83 -3.07 -17.72
C ASP A 314 10.58 -3.96 -16.69
N ALA A 315 11.91 -4.07 -16.81
CA ALA A 315 12.75 -4.75 -15.82
C ALA A 315 12.72 -4.06 -14.44
N ILE A 316 12.78 -2.72 -14.42
CA ILE A 316 12.65 -1.92 -13.18
C ILE A 316 11.26 -2.09 -12.56
N GLN A 317 10.20 -2.19 -13.36
CA GLN A 317 8.85 -2.50 -12.88
C GLN A 317 8.79 -3.88 -12.22
N ASN A 318 9.48 -4.88 -12.76
CA ASN A 318 9.57 -6.20 -12.13
C ASN A 318 10.29 -6.12 -10.77
N LEU A 319 11.42 -5.41 -10.70
CA LEU A 319 12.11 -5.18 -9.43
C LEU A 319 11.21 -4.48 -8.41
N ALA A 320 10.44 -3.46 -8.84
CA ALA A 320 9.52 -2.75 -7.97
C ALA A 320 8.41 -3.66 -7.42
N ASN A 321 7.87 -4.55 -8.25
CA ASN A 321 6.88 -5.55 -7.83
C ASN A 321 7.49 -6.54 -6.82
N ASP A 322 8.72 -7.01 -7.07
CA ASP A 322 9.43 -7.91 -6.16
C ASP A 322 9.76 -7.22 -4.81
N VAL A 323 10.06 -5.91 -4.81
CA VAL A 323 10.21 -5.12 -3.57
C VAL A 323 8.91 -5.09 -2.77
N VAL A 324 7.77 -4.79 -3.41
CA VAL A 324 6.47 -4.77 -2.71
C VAL A 324 6.12 -6.16 -2.18
N HIS A 325 6.37 -7.22 -2.97
CA HIS A 325 6.20 -8.59 -2.53
C HIS A 325 7.04 -8.90 -1.27
N LEU A 326 8.32 -8.52 -1.25
CA LEU A 326 9.20 -8.73 -0.09
C LEU A 326 8.76 -7.91 1.14
N GLN A 327 8.25 -6.69 0.95
CA GLN A 327 7.66 -5.89 2.03
C GLN A 327 6.45 -6.60 2.64
N GLN A 328 5.54 -7.11 1.80
CA GLN A 328 4.35 -7.83 2.28
C GLN A 328 4.72 -9.14 2.98
N HIS A 329 5.66 -9.91 2.43
CA HIS A 329 6.09 -11.19 2.99
C HIS A 329 6.79 -11.05 4.34
N ARG A 330 7.36 -9.87 4.65
CA ARG A 330 7.99 -9.54 5.93
C ARG A 330 7.12 -8.69 6.85
N MET A 331 5.85 -8.48 6.50
CA MET A 331 4.90 -7.80 7.38
C MET A 331 4.58 -8.66 8.59
N VAL A 332 4.51 -8.05 9.77
CA VAL A 332 4.09 -8.72 11.01
C VAL A 332 2.59 -8.54 11.15
N LEU A 333 1.85 -9.65 11.13
CA LEU A 333 0.42 -9.66 11.42
C LEU A 333 0.21 -9.70 12.94
N THR A 334 -0.31 -8.61 13.48
CA THR A 334 -0.62 -8.50 14.90
C THR A 334 -1.86 -9.32 15.26
N ALA A 335 -2.03 -9.65 16.54
CA ALA A 335 -3.17 -10.44 17.00
C ALA A 335 -4.52 -9.84 16.60
N PHE A 336 -4.61 -8.50 16.51
CA PHE A 336 -5.85 -7.83 16.10
C PHE A 336 -6.23 -8.10 14.64
N HIS A 337 -5.27 -8.32 13.75
CA HIS A 337 -5.55 -8.72 12.36
C HIS A 337 -6.29 -10.07 12.32
N LEU A 338 -5.84 -11.04 13.14
CA LEU A 338 -6.45 -12.37 13.23
C LEU A 338 -7.81 -12.30 13.95
N ILE A 339 -7.94 -11.48 14.99
CA ILE A 339 -9.22 -11.20 15.67
C ILE A 339 -10.23 -10.64 14.65
N ALA A 340 -9.82 -9.68 13.82
CA ALA A 340 -10.69 -9.05 12.83
C ALA A 340 -11.18 -10.06 11.78
N ILE A 341 -10.28 -10.91 11.25
CA ILE A 341 -10.65 -11.98 10.32
C ILE A 341 -11.63 -12.95 10.98
N HIS A 342 -11.31 -13.45 12.19
CA HIS A 342 -12.16 -14.41 12.91
C HIS A 342 -13.56 -13.83 13.18
N TYR A 343 -13.60 -12.62 13.71
CA TYR A 343 -14.85 -11.94 14.02
C TYR A 343 -15.70 -11.70 12.77
N ASN A 344 -15.10 -11.23 11.67
CA ASN A 344 -15.84 -10.96 10.43
C ASN A 344 -16.49 -12.21 9.86
N TYR A 345 -15.74 -13.32 9.68
CA TYR A 345 -16.34 -14.50 9.05
C TYR A 345 -17.46 -15.10 9.92
N ARG A 346 -17.28 -15.18 11.26
CA ARG A 346 -18.33 -15.66 12.18
C ARG A 346 -19.58 -14.78 12.09
N LYS A 347 -19.40 -13.46 12.02
CA LYS A 347 -20.51 -12.53 11.90
C LYS A 347 -21.23 -12.59 10.56
N TYR A 348 -20.51 -12.85 9.47
CA TYR A 348 -21.15 -13.10 8.17
C TYR A 348 -22.04 -14.35 8.19
N HIS A 349 -21.74 -15.32 9.06
CA HIS A 349 -22.57 -16.48 9.37
C HIS A 349 -23.61 -16.25 10.48
N GLY A 350 -23.83 -15.01 10.92
CA GLY A 350 -24.81 -14.70 11.97
C GLY A 350 -24.42 -15.14 13.38
N GLN A 351 -23.18 -15.57 13.59
CA GLN A 351 -22.72 -16.13 14.86
C GLN A 351 -22.21 -15.04 15.81
N THR A 352 -22.37 -15.28 17.11
CA THR A 352 -21.66 -14.52 18.15
C THR A 352 -20.25 -15.06 18.32
N VAL A 353 -19.38 -14.25 18.93
CA VAL A 353 -18.00 -14.63 19.21
C VAL A 353 -17.75 -14.34 20.68
N THR A 354 -17.62 -15.41 21.47
CA THR A 354 -17.16 -15.33 22.86
C THR A 354 -15.64 -15.22 22.92
N LEU A 355 -15.09 -14.79 24.06
CA LEU A 355 -13.64 -14.77 24.25
C LEU A 355 -12.99 -16.16 24.04
N ALA A 356 -13.62 -17.23 24.54
CA ALA A 356 -13.09 -18.59 24.40
C ALA A 356 -13.05 -19.07 22.93
N GLU A 357 -14.11 -18.78 22.17
CA GLU A 357 -14.15 -19.04 20.73
C GLU A 357 -13.10 -18.20 19.99
N LEU A 358 -12.95 -16.93 20.36
CA LEU A 358 -11.95 -16.04 19.76
C LEU A 358 -10.54 -16.59 19.94
N VAL A 359 -10.17 -16.99 21.16
CA VAL A 359 -8.82 -17.52 21.45
C VAL A 359 -8.54 -18.77 20.62
N THR A 360 -9.53 -19.68 20.54
CA THR A 360 -9.43 -20.89 19.73
C THR A 360 -9.27 -20.55 18.24
N GLY A 361 -10.11 -19.63 17.74
CA GLY A 361 -10.09 -19.18 16.36
C GLY A 361 -8.80 -18.47 15.97
N VAL A 362 -8.31 -17.55 16.79
CA VAL A 362 -7.04 -16.84 16.57
C VAL A 362 -5.86 -17.82 16.57
N THR A 363 -5.86 -18.81 17.46
CA THR A 363 -4.82 -19.87 17.47
C THR A 363 -4.83 -20.67 16.17
N GLN A 364 -6.00 -21.03 15.67
CA GLN A 364 -6.14 -21.77 14.40
C GLN A 364 -5.75 -20.92 13.19
N LEU A 365 -6.16 -19.65 13.16
CA LEU A 365 -5.79 -18.71 12.10
C LEU A 365 -4.30 -18.41 12.09
N GLY A 366 -3.65 -18.33 13.25
CA GLY A 366 -2.19 -18.19 13.37
C GLY A 366 -1.48 -19.32 12.63
N ARG A 367 -1.80 -20.57 12.97
CA ARG A 367 -1.24 -21.75 12.29
C ARG A 367 -1.52 -21.77 10.79
N MET A 368 -2.72 -21.37 10.38
CA MET A 368 -3.12 -21.31 8.97
C MET A 368 -2.30 -20.27 8.19
N LEU A 369 -2.07 -19.10 8.78
CA LEU A 369 -1.27 -18.02 8.18
C LEU A 369 0.23 -18.33 8.20
N GLU A 370 0.72 -18.96 9.26
CA GLU A 370 2.10 -19.47 9.35
C GLU A 370 2.38 -20.53 8.26
N ASP A 371 1.42 -21.41 7.97
CA ASP A 371 1.52 -22.41 6.88
C ASP A 371 1.62 -21.77 5.48
N LEU A 372 1.08 -20.55 5.34
CA LEU A 372 1.22 -19.66 4.16
C LEU A 372 2.50 -18.81 4.20
N GLY A 373 3.30 -18.91 5.26
CA GLY A 373 4.55 -18.15 5.45
C GLY A 373 4.35 -16.74 5.97
N ALA A 374 3.23 -16.44 6.65
CA ALA A 374 3.04 -15.17 7.34
C ALA A 374 3.80 -15.16 8.67
N VAL A 375 4.34 -13.99 9.03
CA VAL A 375 4.87 -13.75 10.38
C VAL A 375 3.74 -13.20 11.23
N THR A 376 3.46 -13.83 12.38
CA THR A 376 2.35 -13.41 13.26
C THR A 376 2.81 -13.30 14.71
N GLU A 377 2.19 -12.42 15.49
CA GLU A 377 2.43 -12.35 16.95
C GLU A 377 1.96 -13.61 17.71
N VAL A 378 1.11 -14.43 17.09
CA VAL A 378 0.61 -15.68 17.66
C VAL A 378 1.69 -16.76 17.60
N GLU A 379 2.65 -16.63 16.68
CA GLU A 379 3.74 -17.58 16.49
C GLU A 379 4.57 -17.70 17.78
N GLY A 380 4.63 -18.91 18.34
CA GLY A 380 5.35 -19.17 19.59
C GLY A 380 4.74 -18.56 20.85
N CYS A 381 3.54 -17.96 20.78
CA CYS A 381 2.86 -17.39 21.94
C CYS A 381 2.34 -18.48 22.88
N THR A 382 2.70 -18.42 24.17
CA THR A 382 2.26 -19.39 25.19
C THR A 382 0.86 -19.08 25.75
N ASP A 383 0.45 -17.81 25.74
CA ASP A 383 -0.82 -17.34 26.28
C ASP A 383 -1.54 -16.45 25.26
N VAL A 384 -2.18 -17.12 24.30
CA VAL A 384 -2.95 -16.46 23.23
C VAL A 384 -4.13 -15.66 23.81
N GLN A 385 -4.66 -16.04 24.98
CA GLN A 385 -5.74 -15.30 25.62
C GLN A 385 -5.29 -13.92 26.07
N GLN A 386 -4.14 -13.81 26.74
CA GLN A 386 -3.58 -12.51 27.14
C GLN A 386 -3.22 -11.66 25.93
N LEU A 387 -2.67 -12.28 24.87
CA LEU A 387 -2.39 -11.59 23.61
C LEU A 387 -3.67 -11.00 23.00
N CYS A 388 -4.76 -11.76 22.94
CA CYS A 388 -6.05 -11.27 22.45
C CYS A 388 -6.61 -10.13 23.32
N LEU A 389 -6.51 -10.23 24.65
CA LEU A 389 -6.99 -9.20 25.56
C LEU A 389 -6.17 -7.89 25.42
N GLY A 390 -4.85 -7.98 25.27
CA GLY A 390 -3.97 -6.83 25.03
C GLY A 390 -4.31 -6.14 23.71
N ALA A 391 -4.51 -6.91 22.63
CA ALA A 391 -4.95 -6.38 21.35
C ALA A 391 -6.32 -5.69 21.45
N LEU A 392 -7.29 -6.30 22.14
CA LEU A 392 -8.61 -5.67 22.34
C LEU A 392 -8.55 -4.37 23.14
N ASP A 393 -7.61 -4.21 24.08
CA ASP A 393 -7.42 -2.95 24.81
C ASP A 393 -6.89 -1.83 23.89
N VAL A 394 -5.88 -2.12 23.06
CA VAL A 394 -5.35 -1.18 22.06
C VAL A 394 -6.44 -0.76 21.06
N HIS A 395 -7.28 -1.70 20.66
CA HIS A 395 -8.31 -1.55 19.63
C HIS A 395 -9.74 -1.42 20.18
N ARG A 396 -9.88 -0.96 21.43
CA ARG A 396 -11.18 -0.77 22.10
C ARG A 396 -12.14 0.19 21.39
N ASN A 397 -11.63 0.99 20.45
CA ASN A 397 -12.41 1.88 19.59
C ASN A 397 -13.08 1.16 18.41
N VAL A 398 -12.72 -0.11 18.16
CA VAL A 398 -13.26 -0.94 17.07
C VAL A 398 -14.07 -2.11 17.63
N LEU A 399 -13.48 -2.90 18.52
CA LEU A 399 -14.12 -4.06 19.15
C LEU A 399 -14.02 -3.99 20.67
N GLN A 400 -15.08 -4.41 21.36
CA GLN A 400 -15.16 -4.42 22.83
C GLN A 400 -15.72 -5.75 23.32
N LEU A 401 -15.29 -6.17 24.50
CA LEU A 401 -15.83 -7.32 25.21
C LEU A 401 -16.95 -6.85 26.16
N THR A 402 -18.13 -7.46 26.08
CA THR A 402 -19.21 -7.21 27.04
C THR A 402 -18.93 -7.87 28.39
N GLY A 403 -19.71 -7.53 29.42
CA GLY A 403 -19.61 -8.18 30.74
C GLY A 403 -19.82 -9.70 30.68
N ASP A 404 -20.57 -10.20 29.69
CA ASP A 404 -20.81 -11.63 29.46
C ASP A 404 -19.72 -12.30 28.61
N GLY A 405 -18.63 -11.60 28.29
CA GLY A 405 -17.52 -12.17 27.52
C GLY A 405 -17.78 -12.32 26.02
N VAL A 406 -18.72 -11.54 25.46
CA VAL A 406 -19.07 -11.55 24.02
C VAL A 406 -18.49 -10.34 23.32
N LEU A 407 -17.89 -10.53 22.14
CA LEU A 407 -17.37 -9.42 21.34
C LEU A 407 -18.49 -8.66 20.63
N VAL A 408 -18.42 -7.34 20.69
CA VAL A 408 -19.32 -6.40 20.02
C VAL A 408 -18.52 -5.29 19.34
N ILE A 409 -19.11 -4.70 18.29
CA ILE A 409 -18.52 -3.54 17.63
C ILE A 409 -18.72 -2.31 18.53
N ALA A 410 -17.64 -1.55 18.73
CA ALA A 410 -17.66 -0.32 19.51
C ALA A 410 -18.59 0.73 18.86
N ARG A 411 -19.32 1.48 19.68
CA ARG A 411 -20.14 2.60 19.19
C ARG A 411 -19.24 3.76 18.80
N SER A 412 -19.29 4.17 17.54
CA SER A 412 -18.63 5.39 17.07
C SER A 412 -19.64 6.53 16.93
N TYR A 413 -19.54 7.58 17.74
CA TYR A 413 -20.34 8.81 17.56
C TYR A 413 -19.52 9.85 16.83
N HIS A 414 -19.91 10.16 15.60
CA HIS A 414 -19.27 11.19 14.79
C HIS A 414 -20.33 12.11 14.18
N ASP A 415 -20.16 13.41 14.41
CA ASP A 415 -21.04 14.45 13.87
C ASP A 415 -20.52 14.90 12.50
N PHE A 416 -21.19 14.46 11.43
CA PHE A 416 -20.86 14.82 10.06
C PHE A 416 -21.60 16.08 9.57
N SER A 417 -22.42 16.73 10.41
CA SER A 417 -23.20 17.92 10.03
C SER A 417 -22.34 19.10 9.54
N ARG A 418 -21.08 19.15 9.97
CA ARG A 418 -20.12 20.21 9.64
C ARG A 418 -19.28 19.94 8.40
N VAL A 419 -19.47 18.81 7.72
CA VAL A 419 -18.73 18.47 6.51
C VAL A 419 -19.25 19.31 5.34
N ASP A 420 -18.32 19.99 4.65
CA ASP A 420 -18.63 20.75 3.45
C ASP A 420 -19.00 19.79 2.29
N LYS A 421 -20.31 19.61 2.08
CA LYS A 421 -20.87 18.69 1.07
C LYS A 421 -20.38 18.98 -0.34
N ARG A 422 -19.97 20.22 -0.64
CA ARG A 422 -19.47 20.61 -1.98
C ARG A 422 -18.10 20.02 -2.30
N LYS A 423 -17.35 19.62 -1.28
CA LYS A 423 -15.99 19.07 -1.41
C LYS A 423 -15.95 17.55 -1.40
N LEU A 424 -17.10 16.88 -1.28
CA LEU A 424 -17.17 15.42 -1.33
C LEU A 424 -16.71 14.93 -2.71
N LYS A 425 -15.85 13.92 -2.69
CA LYS A 425 -15.39 13.25 -3.92
C LYS A 425 -16.45 12.30 -4.48
N GLY A 426 -17.28 11.74 -3.60
CA GLY A 426 -18.38 10.82 -3.93
C GLY A 426 -19.76 11.37 -3.57
N TYR A 427 -20.66 10.48 -3.23
CA TYR A 427 -22.05 10.77 -2.86
C TYR A 427 -22.16 11.22 -1.39
N ASN A 428 -23.15 12.06 -1.09
CA ASN A 428 -23.43 12.50 0.28
C ASN A 428 -24.28 11.44 1.01
N LEU A 429 -23.60 10.46 1.59
CA LEU A 429 -24.21 9.37 2.38
C LEU A 429 -25.04 9.91 3.55
N SER A 430 -26.11 9.19 3.88
CA SER A 430 -26.97 9.46 5.03
C SER A 430 -26.25 9.14 6.34
N ASP A 431 -26.63 9.86 7.41
CA ASP A 431 -26.04 9.65 8.73
C ASP A 431 -26.25 8.21 9.25
N GLY A 432 -27.38 7.58 8.92
CA GLY A 432 -27.66 6.19 9.29
C GLY A 432 -26.67 5.21 8.65
N VAL A 433 -26.40 5.36 7.35
CA VAL A 433 -25.43 4.53 6.63
C VAL A 433 -24.01 4.83 7.10
N MET A 434 -23.66 6.08 7.40
CA MET A 434 -22.35 6.43 7.96
C MET A 434 -22.12 5.78 9.33
N LYS A 435 -23.13 5.80 10.23
CA LYS A 435 -23.05 5.14 11.55
C LYS A 435 -22.84 3.63 11.45
N LEU A 436 -23.43 3.00 10.43
CA LEU A 436 -23.26 1.58 10.15
C LEU A 436 -21.89 1.29 9.52
N ALA A 437 -21.48 2.07 8.51
CA ALA A 437 -20.32 1.78 7.70
C ALA A 437 -18.99 2.03 8.43
N VAL A 438 -18.88 3.13 9.18
CA VAL A 438 -17.61 3.54 9.81
C VAL A 438 -16.99 2.45 10.70
N PRO A 439 -17.72 1.80 11.62
CA PRO A 439 -17.15 0.72 12.42
C PRO A 439 -16.72 -0.50 11.61
N ILE A 440 -17.50 -0.85 10.57
CA ILE A 440 -17.21 -2.00 9.70
C ILE A 440 -15.98 -1.74 8.84
N PHE A 441 -15.82 -0.51 8.33
CA PHE A 441 -14.59 -0.10 7.67
C PHE A 441 -13.41 -0.19 8.62
N SER A 442 -13.54 0.34 9.84
CA SER A 442 -12.47 0.32 10.83
C SER A 442 -11.98 -1.11 11.07
N LEU A 443 -12.90 -2.07 11.17
CA LEU A 443 -12.57 -3.48 11.29
C LEU A 443 -11.98 -4.08 10.00
N GLN A 444 -12.57 -3.79 8.84
CA GLN A 444 -12.10 -4.30 7.54
C GLN A 444 -10.66 -3.88 7.22
N LEU A 445 -10.23 -2.69 7.65
CA LEU A 445 -8.85 -2.24 7.47
C LEU A 445 -7.81 -3.15 8.15
N TYR A 446 -8.21 -3.92 9.16
CA TYR A 446 -7.37 -4.93 9.81
C TYR A 446 -7.44 -6.31 9.15
N CYS A 447 -8.46 -6.58 8.35
CA CYS A 447 -8.50 -7.78 7.51
C CYS A 447 -7.64 -7.62 6.24
N ASN A 448 -7.56 -6.40 5.73
CA ASN A 448 -6.95 -6.09 4.43
C ASN A 448 -5.47 -6.52 4.29
N PRO A 449 -4.59 -6.34 5.30
CA PRO A 449 -3.21 -6.83 5.22
C PRO A 449 -3.10 -8.35 5.03
N CYS A 450 -4.01 -9.11 5.62
CA CYS A 450 -4.04 -10.58 5.52
C CYS A 450 -4.30 -11.08 4.09
N LEU A 451 -4.85 -10.24 3.21
CA LEU A 451 -5.19 -10.61 1.83
C LEU A 451 -3.96 -10.99 1.00
N HIS A 452 -2.77 -10.54 1.38
CA HIS A 452 -1.54 -11.00 0.74
C HIS A 452 -1.44 -12.53 0.71
N TRP A 453 -1.81 -13.18 1.82
CA TRP A 453 -1.80 -14.63 1.96
C TRP A 453 -3.15 -15.27 1.60
N LEU A 454 -4.27 -14.61 1.92
CA LEU A 454 -5.61 -15.21 1.79
C LEU A 454 -6.22 -15.09 0.39
N ALA A 455 -5.84 -14.08 -0.41
CA ALA A 455 -6.55 -13.77 -1.66
C ALA A 455 -6.44 -14.89 -2.71
N VAL A 456 -5.24 -15.43 -2.96
CA VAL A 456 -5.05 -16.47 -3.99
C VAL A 456 -5.73 -17.79 -3.60
N PRO A 457 -5.56 -18.33 -2.36
CA PRO A 457 -6.35 -19.48 -1.91
C PRO A 457 -7.86 -19.24 -1.98
N ALA A 458 -8.34 -18.04 -1.64
CA ALA A 458 -9.75 -17.68 -1.78
C ALA A 458 -10.23 -17.73 -3.24
N MET A 459 -9.43 -17.21 -4.19
CA MET A 459 -9.73 -17.28 -5.62
C MET A 459 -9.78 -18.72 -6.12
N VAL A 460 -8.86 -19.58 -5.67
CA VAL A 460 -8.83 -21.02 -6.00
C VAL A 460 -10.10 -21.70 -5.51
N LEU A 461 -10.48 -21.50 -4.24
CA LEU A 461 -11.71 -22.06 -3.66
C LEU A 461 -12.97 -21.56 -4.38
N LEU A 462 -13.02 -20.26 -4.68
CA LEU A 462 -14.15 -19.63 -5.36
C LEU A 462 -14.32 -20.13 -6.80
N ALA A 463 -13.22 -20.19 -7.55
CA ALA A 463 -13.19 -20.71 -8.92
C ALA A 463 -13.52 -22.21 -8.95
N GLY A 464 -12.95 -23.00 -8.03
CA GLY A 464 -13.26 -24.42 -7.89
C GLY A 464 -14.74 -24.66 -7.64
N ARG A 465 -15.35 -23.94 -6.69
CA ARG A 465 -16.80 -24.01 -6.42
C ARG A 465 -17.64 -23.64 -7.64
N ALA A 466 -17.25 -22.61 -8.38
CA ALA A 466 -17.99 -22.18 -9.56
C ALA A 466 -17.92 -23.18 -10.73
N LEU A 467 -16.83 -23.95 -10.85
CA LEU A 467 -16.69 -24.98 -11.87
C LEU A 467 -17.40 -26.29 -11.46
N ALA A 468 -17.41 -26.63 -10.17
CA ALA A 468 -18.02 -27.85 -9.65
C ALA A 468 -19.57 -27.84 -9.67
N THR A 469 -20.22 -26.68 -9.80
CA THR A 469 -21.70 -26.59 -9.93
C THR A 469 -22.25 -27.28 -11.19
N GLY A 470 -21.40 -27.72 -12.11
CA GLY A 470 -21.73 -28.55 -13.27
C GLY A 470 -21.89 -30.06 -12.99
N GLY A 471 -21.72 -30.52 -11.74
CA GLY A 471 -21.96 -31.93 -11.35
C GLY A 471 -20.75 -32.86 -11.46
N THR A 472 -19.58 -32.37 -11.89
CA THR A 472 -18.33 -33.12 -11.92
C THR A 472 -17.58 -32.97 -10.60
N ALA A 473 -17.31 -34.10 -9.92
CA ALA A 473 -16.54 -34.13 -8.67
C ALA A 473 -15.04 -33.83 -8.87
N LEU A 474 -14.54 -34.00 -10.10
CA LEU A 474 -13.13 -33.80 -10.45
C LEU A 474 -12.99 -32.64 -11.44
N LEU A 475 -12.06 -31.72 -11.14
CA LEU A 475 -11.76 -30.56 -11.96
C LEU A 475 -10.37 -30.66 -12.59
N LEU A 476 -10.22 -30.24 -13.84
CA LEU A 476 -8.91 -30.15 -14.48
C LEU A 476 -8.12 -28.97 -13.91
N ARG A 477 -6.86 -29.21 -13.56
CA ARG A 477 -5.95 -28.18 -13.03
C ARG A 477 -5.80 -26.99 -13.99
N SER A 478 -5.77 -27.24 -15.30
CA SER A 478 -5.66 -26.21 -16.33
C SER A 478 -6.89 -25.30 -16.41
N GLU A 479 -8.10 -25.86 -16.25
CA GLU A 479 -9.34 -25.10 -16.24
C GLU A 479 -9.44 -24.21 -15.00
N LEU A 480 -9.07 -24.75 -13.83
CA LEU A 480 -9.01 -24.00 -12.59
C LEU A 480 -7.98 -22.86 -12.68
N MET A 481 -6.78 -23.14 -13.19
CA MET A 481 -5.73 -22.14 -13.36
C MET A 481 -6.19 -21.00 -14.28
N ARG A 482 -6.92 -21.31 -15.36
CA ARG A 482 -7.52 -20.29 -16.24
C ARG A 482 -8.54 -19.42 -15.48
N ALA A 483 -9.45 -20.04 -14.73
CA ALA A 483 -10.45 -19.30 -13.96
C ALA A 483 -9.82 -18.43 -12.86
N VAL A 484 -8.77 -18.91 -12.20
CA VAL A 484 -7.99 -18.13 -11.22
C VAL A 484 -7.24 -16.99 -11.91
N ARG A 485 -6.63 -17.20 -13.07
CA ARG A 485 -5.99 -16.14 -13.87
C ARG A 485 -6.96 -15.01 -14.19
N GLU A 486 -8.19 -15.32 -14.54
CA GLU A 486 -9.23 -14.32 -14.80
C GLU A 486 -9.54 -13.47 -13.56
N LEU A 487 -9.68 -14.11 -12.38
CA LEU A 487 -9.85 -13.39 -11.11
C LEU A 487 -8.61 -12.56 -10.76
N ARG A 488 -7.41 -13.11 -10.91
CA ARG A 488 -6.15 -12.40 -10.68
C ARG A 488 -6.02 -11.16 -11.55
N THR A 489 -6.43 -11.26 -12.82
CA THR A 489 -6.39 -10.13 -13.75
C THR A 489 -7.41 -9.04 -13.33
N LEU A 490 -8.61 -9.44 -12.90
CA LEU A 490 -9.64 -8.53 -12.41
C LEU A 490 -9.26 -7.83 -11.08
N TYR A 491 -8.50 -8.50 -10.21
CA TYR A 491 -8.08 -7.96 -8.91
C TYR A 491 -6.61 -7.53 -8.88
N GLY A 492 -5.93 -7.48 -10.04
CA GLY A 492 -4.49 -7.23 -10.11
C GLY A 492 -4.08 -5.88 -9.53
N LEU A 493 -4.94 -4.88 -9.67
CA LEU A 493 -4.77 -3.55 -9.05
C LEU A 493 -5.24 -3.50 -7.59
N GLU A 494 -6.05 -4.46 -7.15
CA GLU A 494 -6.62 -4.51 -5.79
C GLU A 494 -5.65 -5.14 -4.78
N PHE A 495 -4.94 -6.21 -5.16
CA PHE A 495 -4.09 -7.04 -4.28
C PHE A 495 -2.62 -7.15 -4.71
N VAL A 496 -2.14 -6.32 -5.65
CA VAL A 496 -0.77 -6.38 -6.21
C VAL A 496 -0.41 -7.79 -6.72
N LEU A 497 -1.20 -8.28 -7.68
CA LEU A 497 -0.98 -9.60 -8.30
C LEU A 497 -0.32 -9.40 -9.67
N TYR A 498 0.92 -9.86 -9.83
CA TYR A 498 1.67 -9.70 -11.08
C TYR A 498 2.02 -11.03 -11.74
N ALA A 499 2.12 -11.01 -13.07
CA ALA A 499 2.13 -12.21 -13.90
C ALA A 499 3.31 -13.15 -13.63
N ARG A 500 4.50 -12.61 -13.31
CA ARG A 500 5.73 -13.39 -13.09
C ARG A 500 5.60 -14.46 -12.00
N ARG A 501 4.72 -14.24 -11.03
CA ARG A 501 4.52 -15.15 -9.89
C ARG A 501 3.25 -15.99 -9.98
N GLU A 502 2.48 -15.88 -11.05
CA GLU A 502 1.17 -16.54 -11.16
C GLU A 502 1.23 -18.05 -10.88
N THR A 503 2.13 -18.76 -11.57
CA THR A 503 2.24 -20.22 -11.43
C THR A 503 2.71 -20.60 -10.03
N VAL A 504 3.73 -19.92 -9.50
CA VAL A 504 4.27 -20.19 -8.17
C VAL A 504 3.24 -19.95 -7.07
N GLU A 505 2.48 -18.85 -7.16
CA GLU A 505 1.44 -18.52 -6.18
C GLU A 505 0.24 -19.46 -6.28
N PHE A 506 -0.13 -19.88 -7.50
CA PHE A 506 -1.20 -20.86 -7.71
C PHE A 506 -0.81 -22.22 -7.11
N ASP A 507 0.41 -22.69 -7.35
CA ASP A 507 0.90 -23.96 -6.85
C ASP A 507 1.04 -23.96 -5.32
N ALA A 508 1.59 -22.89 -4.75
CA ALA A 508 1.66 -22.71 -3.31
C ALA A 508 0.26 -22.67 -2.67
N ALA A 509 -0.72 -22.04 -3.33
CA ALA A 509 -2.10 -22.03 -2.85
C ALA A 509 -2.73 -23.44 -2.88
N LEU A 510 -2.49 -24.23 -3.93
CA LEU A 510 -2.95 -25.62 -3.98
C LEU A 510 -2.32 -26.46 -2.86
N GLU A 511 -1.01 -26.40 -2.70
CA GLU A 511 -0.28 -27.13 -1.65
C GLU A 511 -0.79 -26.76 -0.25
N HIS A 512 -1.01 -25.47 0.00
CA HIS A 512 -1.64 -25.00 1.23
C HIS A 512 -3.04 -25.61 1.41
N LEU A 513 -3.91 -25.53 0.41
CA LEU A 513 -5.27 -26.07 0.51
C LEU A 513 -5.30 -27.60 0.70
N TYR A 514 -4.31 -28.35 0.18
CA TYR A 514 -4.11 -29.76 0.51
C TYR A 514 -3.77 -29.97 1.99
N ARG A 515 -2.81 -29.21 2.54
CA ARG A 515 -2.42 -29.29 3.96
C ARG A 515 -3.57 -28.93 4.90
N GLN A 516 -4.43 -28.00 4.49
CA GLN A 516 -5.64 -27.61 5.23
C GLN A 516 -6.82 -28.58 5.03
N GLY A 517 -6.67 -29.64 4.23
CA GLY A 517 -7.73 -30.63 3.97
C GLY A 517 -8.90 -30.13 3.12
N LEU A 518 -8.74 -28.99 2.44
CA LEU A 518 -9.74 -28.40 1.55
C LEU A 518 -9.64 -28.96 0.12
N LEU A 519 -8.49 -29.57 -0.23
CA LEU A 519 -8.28 -30.38 -1.42
C LEU A 519 -7.90 -31.82 -1.04
N ARG A 520 -8.31 -32.79 -1.85
CA ARG A 520 -8.02 -34.22 -1.69
C ARG A 520 -7.21 -34.74 -2.86
N SER A 521 -6.31 -35.69 -2.60
CA SER A 521 -5.54 -36.36 -3.65
C SER A 521 -6.50 -37.00 -4.64
N SER A 522 -6.37 -36.65 -5.92
CA SER A 522 -7.28 -37.18 -6.93
C SER A 522 -6.94 -38.64 -7.26
N PRO A 523 -7.95 -39.54 -7.30
CA PRO A 523 -7.77 -40.90 -7.78
C PRO A 523 -7.50 -40.99 -9.29
N ALA A 524 -7.73 -39.92 -10.05
CA ALA A 524 -7.58 -39.87 -11.51
C ALA A 524 -6.23 -39.29 -12.00
N GLY A 525 -5.28 -39.03 -11.09
CA GLY A 525 -3.92 -38.56 -11.41
C GLY A 525 -3.66 -37.08 -11.04
N GLN A 526 -2.42 -36.63 -11.23
CA GLN A 526 -1.92 -35.33 -10.74
C GLN A 526 -2.58 -34.10 -11.40
N ASP A 527 -3.22 -34.25 -12.56
CA ASP A 527 -3.85 -33.15 -13.30
C ASP A 527 -5.33 -32.90 -12.94
N THR A 528 -5.87 -33.70 -12.03
CA THR A 528 -7.26 -33.58 -11.57
C THR A 528 -7.29 -33.22 -10.09
N LEU A 529 -8.25 -32.38 -9.71
CA LEU A 529 -8.40 -31.83 -8.37
C LEU A 529 -9.77 -32.23 -7.81
N ASP A 530 -9.78 -32.73 -6.58
CA ASP A 530 -10.99 -33.05 -5.81
C ASP A 530 -11.11 -32.07 -4.63
N PHE A 531 -12.19 -31.29 -4.60
CA PHE A 531 -12.46 -30.35 -3.52
C PHE A 531 -13.24 -31.05 -2.41
N ALA A 532 -12.76 -30.93 -1.17
CA ALA A 532 -13.46 -31.49 -0.03
C ALA A 532 -14.86 -30.85 0.14
N PRO A 533 -15.85 -31.60 0.67
CA PRO A 533 -17.12 -31.04 1.11
C PRO A 533 -16.90 -29.88 2.07
N GLN A 534 -17.79 -28.88 2.03
CA GLN A 534 -17.60 -27.60 2.70
C GLN A 534 -17.25 -27.77 4.19
N GLY A 535 -16.10 -27.23 4.58
CA GLY A 535 -15.72 -27.01 5.98
C GLY A 535 -15.76 -25.52 6.35
N ASP A 536 -15.93 -25.24 7.64
CA ASP A 536 -15.94 -23.88 8.22
C ASP A 536 -14.70 -23.07 7.81
N LEU A 537 -13.55 -23.74 7.68
CA LEU A 537 -12.28 -23.13 7.28
C LEU A 537 -12.32 -22.50 5.87
N ALA A 538 -13.03 -23.09 4.91
CA ALA A 538 -13.15 -22.52 3.57
C ALA A 538 -13.88 -21.16 3.61
N SER A 539 -14.79 -20.96 4.56
CA SER A 539 -15.51 -19.70 4.74
C SER A 539 -14.61 -18.57 5.20
N VAL A 540 -13.49 -18.85 5.89
CA VAL A 540 -12.50 -17.83 6.30
C VAL A 540 -11.92 -17.13 5.07
N TYR A 541 -11.40 -17.90 4.11
CA TYR A 541 -10.81 -17.37 2.88
C TYR A 541 -11.83 -16.58 2.05
N LEU A 542 -13.01 -17.16 1.84
CA LEU A 542 -14.07 -16.53 1.05
C LEU A 542 -14.60 -15.26 1.72
N SER A 543 -14.64 -15.22 3.05
CA SER A 543 -15.03 -14.03 3.79
C SER A 543 -14.02 -12.90 3.67
N ALA A 544 -12.73 -13.21 3.60
CA ALA A 544 -11.71 -12.19 3.35
C ALA A 544 -11.86 -11.55 1.95
N LEU A 545 -12.16 -12.35 0.92
CA LEU A 545 -12.33 -11.88 -0.46
C LEU A 545 -13.70 -11.23 -0.72
N GLY A 546 -14.74 -11.64 0.01
CA GLY A 546 -16.13 -11.29 -0.24
C GLY A 546 -16.43 -9.79 -0.32
N PRO A 547 -15.92 -8.91 0.57
CA PRO A 547 -16.14 -7.46 0.48
C PRO A 547 -15.73 -6.87 -0.88
N PHE A 548 -14.63 -7.34 -1.46
CA PHE A 548 -14.13 -6.88 -2.77
C PHE A 548 -14.95 -7.44 -3.93
N LEU A 549 -15.36 -8.71 -3.82
CA LEU A 549 -16.24 -9.33 -4.81
C LEU A 549 -17.59 -8.61 -4.88
N CYS A 550 -18.21 -8.34 -3.72
CA CYS A 550 -19.42 -7.54 -3.62
C CYS A 550 -19.21 -6.13 -4.17
N THR A 551 -18.08 -5.47 -3.87
CA THR A 551 -17.78 -4.13 -4.39
C THR A 551 -17.76 -4.13 -5.92
N TYR A 552 -17.03 -5.07 -6.53
CA TYR A 552 -16.92 -5.16 -7.98
C TYR A 552 -18.26 -5.51 -8.63
N LEU A 553 -19.08 -6.36 -8.00
CA LEU A 553 -20.45 -6.64 -8.45
C LEU A 553 -21.29 -5.36 -8.49
N GLN A 554 -21.36 -4.60 -7.40
CA GLN A 554 -22.16 -3.37 -7.34
C GLN A 554 -21.63 -2.30 -8.30
N SER A 555 -20.31 -2.18 -8.39
CA SER A 555 -19.62 -1.31 -9.34
C SER A 555 -19.97 -1.59 -10.80
N VAL A 556 -20.00 -2.86 -11.20
CA VAL A 556 -20.34 -3.27 -12.57
C VAL A 556 -21.84 -3.18 -12.82
N ALA A 557 -22.68 -3.51 -11.84
CA ALA A 557 -24.14 -3.37 -11.94
C ALA A 557 -24.53 -1.93 -12.30
N VAL A 558 -23.94 -0.94 -11.62
CA VAL A 558 -24.19 0.49 -11.94
C VAL A 558 -23.77 0.84 -13.36
N LEU A 559 -22.64 0.33 -13.86
CA LEU A 559 -22.23 0.58 -15.24
C LEU A 559 -23.27 0.03 -16.23
N VAL A 560 -23.72 -1.21 -16.03
CA VAL A 560 -24.69 -1.89 -16.90
C VAL A 560 -26.07 -1.23 -16.83
N ASP A 561 -26.54 -0.87 -15.63
CA ASP A 561 -27.91 -0.42 -15.41
C ASP A 561 -28.08 1.09 -15.64
N GLN A 562 -27.06 1.90 -15.34
CA GLN A 562 -27.18 3.37 -15.33
C GLN A 562 -26.30 4.09 -16.37
N PHE A 563 -25.21 3.47 -16.83
CA PHE A 563 -24.25 4.11 -17.75
C PHE A 563 -24.28 3.56 -19.18
N ARG A 564 -24.97 2.43 -19.43
CA ARG A 564 -25.11 1.84 -20.77
C ARG A 564 -25.70 2.76 -21.83
N GLY A 565 -26.62 3.64 -21.44
CA GLY A 565 -27.20 4.66 -22.32
C GLY A 565 -26.37 5.94 -22.45
N LYS A 566 -25.26 6.10 -21.72
CA LYS A 566 -24.44 7.32 -21.72
C LYS A 566 -23.30 7.21 -22.71
N ALA A 567 -23.14 8.23 -23.55
CA ALA A 567 -22.03 8.28 -24.52
C ALA A 567 -20.66 8.35 -23.82
N GLN A 568 -20.53 9.17 -22.77
CA GLN A 568 -19.33 9.29 -21.95
C GLN A 568 -19.72 9.67 -20.51
N PHE A 569 -18.85 9.35 -19.55
CA PHE A 569 -18.95 9.76 -18.15
C PHE A 569 -17.57 10.06 -17.55
N THR A 570 -17.57 10.77 -16.44
CA THR A 570 -16.38 11.04 -15.63
C THR A 570 -16.28 10.05 -14.47
N GLU A 571 -15.07 9.85 -13.96
CA GLU A 571 -14.86 9.01 -12.78
C GLU A 571 -15.63 9.53 -11.56
N LYS A 572 -15.74 10.85 -11.39
CA LYS A 572 -16.51 11.46 -10.30
C LYS A 572 -17.99 11.09 -10.35
N GLU A 573 -18.60 11.13 -11.54
CA GLU A 573 -20.00 10.74 -11.74
C GLU A 573 -20.21 9.25 -11.43
N TYR A 574 -19.29 8.41 -11.88
CA TYR A 574 -19.29 6.97 -11.61
C TYR A 574 -19.20 6.67 -10.10
N LEU A 575 -18.21 7.25 -9.42
CA LEU A 575 -18.02 7.07 -7.97
C LEU A 575 -19.27 7.45 -7.16
N ALA A 576 -19.88 8.59 -7.49
CA ALA A 576 -21.10 9.04 -6.82
C ALA A 576 -22.29 8.10 -7.09
N ALA A 577 -22.46 7.65 -8.34
CA ALA A 577 -23.55 6.73 -8.70
C ALA A 577 -23.41 5.37 -8.00
N VAL A 578 -22.19 4.83 -7.90
CA VAL A 578 -21.94 3.57 -7.17
C VAL A 578 -22.25 3.70 -5.69
N GLN A 579 -21.75 4.76 -5.02
CA GLN A 579 -22.06 4.96 -3.60
C GLN A 579 -23.57 5.15 -3.35
N GLN A 580 -24.26 5.90 -4.21
CA GLN A 580 -25.71 6.09 -4.11
C GLN A 580 -26.46 4.75 -4.26
N HIS A 581 -26.09 3.94 -5.25
CA HIS A 581 -26.66 2.61 -5.45
C HIS A 581 -26.42 1.71 -4.25
N VAL A 582 -25.17 1.62 -3.78
CA VAL A 582 -24.80 0.81 -2.61
C VAL A 582 -25.56 1.26 -1.36
N GLU A 583 -25.71 2.56 -1.13
CA GLU A 583 -26.53 3.06 -0.01
C GLU A 583 -27.96 2.53 -0.09
N GLN A 584 -28.62 2.63 -1.24
CA GLN A 584 -29.99 2.13 -1.40
C GLN A 584 -30.09 0.63 -1.17
N GLN A 585 -29.11 -0.14 -1.65
CA GLN A 585 -29.05 -1.59 -1.48
C GLN A 585 -28.82 -1.98 0.00
N LEU A 586 -27.98 -1.24 0.72
CA LEU A 586 -27.76 -1.43 2.17
C LEU A 586 -29.04 -1.15 2.96
N LEU A 587 -29.77 -0.08 2.62
CA LEU A 587 -31.05 0.27 3.26
C LEU A 587 -32.13 -0.78 2.99
N ARG A 588 -32.10 -1.43 1.82
CA ARG A 588 -33.00 -2.54 1.45
C ARG A 588 -32.55 -3.91 1.97
N GLN A 589 -31.34 -4.00 2.54
CA GLN A 589 -30.75 -5.24 3.05
C GLN A 589 -30.58 -6.32 1.97
N GLU A 590 -30.26 -5.88 0.75
CA GLU A 590 -30.10 -6.75 -0.42
C GLU A 590 -28.88 -7.66 -0.30
N ARG A 591 -28.95 -8.86 -0.91
CA ARG A 591 -27.86 -9.84 -0.85
C ARG A 591 -26.63 -9.38 -1.63
N ASN A 592 -25.45 -9.79 -1.18
CA ASN A 592 -24.13 -9.48 -1.75
C ASN A 592 -23.78 -7.98 -1.77
N VAL A 593 -24.15 -7.28 -0.69
CA VAL A 593 -23.88 -5.85 -0.48
C VAL A 593 -23.24 -5.71 0.90
N HIS A 594 -21.93 -5.48 0.93
CA HIS A 594 -21.19 -5.24 2.17
C HIS A 594 -20.95 -3.74 2.34
N PRO A 595 -20.92 -3.17 3.56
CA PRO A 595 -20.67 -1.73 3.74
C PRO A 595 -19.36 -1.24 3.11
N TYR A 596 -18.32 -2.09 3.05
CA TYR A 596 -17.07 -1.78 2.33
C TYR A 596 -17.26 -1.46 0.83
N CYS A 597 -18.39 -1.86 0.22
CA CYS A 597 -18.75 -1.45 -1.15
C CYS A 597 -18.88 0.08 -1.31
N LEU A 598 -18.93 0.84 -0.23
CA LEU A 598 -18.90 2.31 -0.24
C LEU A 598 -17.48 2.89 -0.42
N SER A 599 -16.44 2.06 -0.45
CA SER A 599 -15.03 2.48 -0.51
C SER A 599 -14.72 3.10 -1.87
N LEU A 600 -14.53 4.42 -1.91
CA LEU A 600 -14.17 5.13 -3.14
C LEU A 600 -12.89 4.61 -3.78
N ASP A 601 -11.93 4.16 -2.95
CA ASP A 601 -10.68 3.57 -3.40
C ASP A 601 -10.94 2.26 -4.17
N SER A 602 -11.70 1.33 -3.59
CA SER A 602 -12.01 0.05 -4.24
C SER A 602 -12.94 0.20 -5.46
N ILE A 603 -13.90 1.14 -5.41
CA ILE A 603 -14.74 1.49 -6.57
C ILE A 603 -13.88 2.05 -7.71
N SER A 604 -12.93 2.95 -7.43
CA SER A 604 -12.00 3.51 -8.43
C SER A 604 -11.08 2.42 -9.02
N LEU A 605 -10.54 1.54 -8.17
CA LEU A 605 -9.72 0.39 -8.61
C LEU A 605 -10.52 -0.56 -9.52
N ALA A 606 -11.81 -0.81 -9.22
CA ALA A 606 -12.67 -1.60 -10.10
C ALA A 606 -12.80 -0.98 -11.49
N LEU A 607 -13.06 0.34 -11.59
CA LEU A 607 -13.10 1.04 -12.88
C LEU A 607 -11.76 0.92 -13.63
N HIS A 608 -10.65 1.16 -12.95
CA HIS A 608 -9.32 1.06 -13.56
C HIS A 608 -9.00 -0.37 -14.01
N SER A 609 -9.40 -1.39 -13.26
CA SER A 609 -9.24 -2.78 -13.70
C SER A 609 -10.09 -3.09 -14.93
N LEU A 610 -11.32 -2.59 -15.02
CA LEU A 610 -12.16 -2.75 -16.20
C LEU A 610 -11.56 -2.05 -17.42
N VAL A 611 -10.87 -0.92 -17.23
CA VAL A 611 -10.10 -0.26 -18.28
C VAL A 611 -8.90 -1.11 -18.72
N SER A 612 -8.13 -1.66 -17.77
CA SER A 612 -7.00 -2.55 -18.08
C SER A 612 -7.44 -3.83 -18.80
N LEU A 613 -8.66 -4.32 -18.54
CA LEU A 613 -9.26 -5.45 -19.24
C LEU A 613 -9.83 -5.09 -20.62
N GLY A 614 -9.99 -3.81 -20.94
CA GLY A 614 -10.62 -3.35 -22.18
C GLY A 614 -12.15 -3.26 -22.15
N ALA A 615 -12.80 -3.63 -21.04
CA ALA A 615 -14.26 -3.57 -20.88
C ALA A 615 -14.79 -2.13 -20.80
N VAL A 616 -13.94 -1.18 -20.39
CA VAL A 616 -14.23 0.25 -20.35
C VAL A 616 -13.12 0.99 -21.10
N ARG A 617 -13.49 1.91 -21.99
CA ARG A 617 -12.51 2.76 -22.67
C ARG A 617 -12.23 4.02 -21.86
N LYS A 618 -10.98 4.46 -21.88
CA LYS A 618 -10.54 5.71 -21.25
C LYS A 618 -10.00 6.64 -22.32
N SER A 619 -10.56 7.85 -22.38
CA SER A 619 -10.11 8.93 -23.25
C SER A 619 -9.81 10.19 -22.42
N LYS A 620 -9.07 11.14 -23.00
CA LYS A 620 -8.77 12.44 -22.38
C LYS A 620 -9.29 13.54 -23.30
N SER A 621 -10.16 14.39 -22.79
CA SER A 621 -10.71 15.55 -23.50
C SER A 621 -10.73 16.75 -22.54
N ASP A 622 -10.30 17.92 -23.00
CA ASP A 622 -10.24 19.16 -22.20
C ASP A 622 -9.52 19.01 -20.85
N ASN A 623 -8.42 18.25 -20.83
CA ASN A 623 -7.68 17.87 -19.61
C ASN A 623 -8.46 17.03 -18.57
N VAL A 624 -9.66 16.56 -18.90
CA VAL A 624 -10.47 15.67 -18.08
C VAL A 624 -10.46 14.27 -18.69
N TYR A 625 -10.25 13.25 -17.85
CA TYR A 625 -10.42 11.87 -18.28
C TYR A 625 -11.91 11.53 -18.35
N ARG A 626 -12.32 10.96 -19.49
CA ARG A 626 -13.68 10.48 -19.75
C ARG A 626 -13.65 8.99 -20.07
N TYR A 627 -14.75 8.33 -19.75
CA TYR A 627 -14.91 6.90 -19.86
C TYR A 627 -16.18 6.58 -20.63
N ASP A 628 -16.17 5.47 -21.36
CA ASP A 628 -17.32 4.97 -22.09
C ASP A 628 -17.30 3.44 -22.13
N LEU A 629 -18.50 2.85 -22.24
CA LEU A 629 -18.64 1.39 -22.24
C LEU A 629 -18.37 0.83 -23.64
N GLY A 630 -17.69 -0.31 -23.68
CA GLY A 630 -17.60 -1.13 -24.89
C GLY A 630 -18.97 -1.58 -25.40
N THR A 631 -19.07 -1.87 -26.70
CA THR A 631 -20.25 -2.50 -27.31
C THR A 631 -20.04 -4.00 -27.58
N ASP A 632 -18.95 -4.56 -27.06
CA ASP A 632 -18.48 -5.93 -27.27
C ASP A 632 -19.09 -6.95 -26.29
N GLY A 633 -19.96 -6.50 -25.37
CA GLY A 633 -20.62 -7.37 -24.39
C GLY A 633 -19.72 -7.81 -23.24
N MET A 634 -18.49 -7.28 -23.15
CA MET A 634 -17.51 -7.72 -22.16
C MET A 634 -17.94 -7.37 -20.74
N ILE A 635 -18.54 -6.19 -20.54
CA ILE A 635 -18.99 -5.74 -19.22
C ILE A 635 -20.14 -6.61 -18.69
N GLU A 636 -21.07 -7.03 -19.55
CA GLU A 636 -22.16 -7.94 -19.18
C GLU A 636 -21.64 -9.33 -18.85
N SER A 637 -20.66 -9.84 -19.60
CA SER A 637 -20.01 -11.12 -19.29
C SER A 637 -19.32 -11.09 -17.92
N ILE A 638 -18.60 -10.00 -17.62
CA ILE A 638 -17.99 -9.78 -16.30
C ILE A 638 -19.08 -9.70 -15.22
N HIS A 639 -20.18 -8.99 -15.47
CA HIS A 639 -21.31 -8.87 -14.54
C HIS A 639 -21.90 -10.23 -14.18
N GLU A 640 -22.22 -11.07 -15.17
CA GLU A 640 -22.79 -12.40 -14.94
C GLU A 640 -21.82 -13.35 -14.24
N ARG A 641 -20.52 -13.24 -14.51
CA ARG A 641 -19.49 -13.99 -13.78
C ARG A 641 -19.41 -13.54 -12.32
N LEU A 642 -19.43 -12.23 -12.04
CA LEU A 642 -19.44 -11.69 -10.67
C LEU A 642 -20.69 -12.11 -9.90
N LYS A 643 -21.87 -12.11 -10.52
CA LYS A 643 -23.12 -12.62 -9.92
C LYS A 643 -22.97 -14.07 -9.49
N ARG A 644 -22.46 -14.93 -10.38
CA ARG A 644 -22.23 -16.35 -10.08
C ARG A 644 -21.28 -16.54 -8.91
N TYR A 645 -20.17 -15.81 -8.88
CA TYR A 645 -19.22 -15.88 -7.76
C TYR A 645 -19.81 -15.36 -6.45
N CYS A 646 -20.52 -14.22 -6.47
CA CYS A 646 -21.17 -13.68 -5.27
C CYS A 646 -22.20 -14.65 -4.68
N ALA A 647 -22.93 -15.40 -5.51
CA ALA A 647 -23.89 -16.40 -5.05
C ALA A 647 -23.25 -17.55 -4.24
N LEU A 648 -21.94 -17.79 -4.41
CA LEU A 648 -21.16 -18.82 -3.72
C LEU A 648 -20.54 -18.32 -2.40
N LEU A 649 -20.67 -17.02 -2.09
CA LEU A 649 -20.18 -16.47 -0.83
C LEU A 649 -21.00 -17.00 0.36
N PRO A 650 -20.35 -17.23 1.50
CA PRO A 650 -20.97 -17.81 2.68
C PRO A 650 -21.81 -16.80 3.52
N PHE A 651 -22.14 -15.64 2.97
CA PHE A 651 -22.77 -14.55 3.72
C PHE A 651 -24.27 -14.77 3.92
N GLU A 652 -24.68 -14.91 5.18
CA GLU A 652 -26.09 -14.96 5.60
C GLU A 652 -26.64 -13.56 5.92
N TYR A 653 -25.81 -12.68 6.49
CA TYR A 653 -26.20 -11.34 6.91
C TYR A 653 -25.37 -10.25 6.25
N LEU A 654 -26.03 -9.16 5.87
CA LEU A 654 -25.47 -8.13 4.98
C LEU A 654 -25.10 -6.83 5.69
N THR A 655 -25.58 -6.63 6.91
CA THR A 655 -25.20 -5.48 7.74
C THR A 655 -25.26 -5.85 9.23
N PHE A 656 -24.26 -5.41 10.00
CA PHE A 656 -24.08 -5.69 11.43
C PHE A 656 -25.10 -4.96 12.32
N GLN A 657 -26.35 -4.77 11.89
CA GLN A 657 -27.31 -3.90 12.59
C GLN A 657 -27.60 -4.36 14.02
N ASN A 658 -27.59 -5.69 14.28
CA ASN A 658 -27.69 -6.23 15.64
C ASN A 658 -26.34 -6.35 16.38
N ALA A 659 -25.22 -6.19 15.67
CA ALA A 659 -23.86 -6.27 16.22
C ALA A 659 -23.26 -4.90 16.58
N VAL A 660 -23.84 -3.81 16.08
CA VAL A 660 -23.63 -2.45 16.59
C VAL A 660 -24.71 -2.19 17.63
N THR A 661 -24.35 -2.25 18.91
CA THR A 661 -25.31 -2.08 20.01
C THR A 661 -26.18 -0.82 19.82
N GLY A 662 -27.50 -0.99 19.73
CA GLY A 662 -28.46 0.13 19.76
C GLY A 662 -28.64 0.93 18.45
N CYS A 663 -28.10 0.51 17.32
CA CYS A 663 -28.44 1.09 16.02
C CYS A 663 -29.61 0.34 15.37
N LYS A 664 -30.83 0.86 15.50
CA LYS A 664 -31.88 0.62 14.49
C LYS A 664 -31.69 1.67 13.40
N LEU A 665 -31.59 1.24 12.14
CA LEU A 665 -31.62 2.15 10.98
C LEU A 665 -32.90 3.00 10.99
#